data_AF-A0A2V8FQI0-F1
#
_entry.id   AF-A0A2V8FQI0-F1
#
_cell.length_a   1.000
_cell.length_b   1.000
_cell.length_c   1.000
_cell.angle_alpha   90.00
_cell.angle_beta   90.00
_cell.angle_gamma   90.00
#
_symmetry.space_group_name_H-M   'P 1'
#
loop_
_entity.id
_entity.type
_entity.pdbx_description
1 polymer ?
#
loop_
_entity_poly.entity_id
_entity_poly.type
_entity_poly.pdbx_seq_one_letter_code
_entity_poly.pdbx_strand_id
1 'polypeptide(L)'
;AGAPFDRFQRVTGFIDFGDMVHSVTVADLAIAIAYTALGKRDTLAAAAAVVRGFHQALPLTEDEVAALFGLVTLRLAVSVAVAADQQRQRPGDGYLTISQDAIRTTLPRLIAMPPRFAEATFRRACGWPATHSSAAIVRWIERNRESFAPVVGDGGNAAIVDLSVGSPLVSGDPRENAEPLLSARIDDAVRTVGARVGIGRYGEARGLYTSPLFAGATDADERRTIHLGVDLFAPSGTPVRAPLAGVVHAFGDNADPLDYGPVAILGHSTDDGAAFFTLYGHLTRESLGELRVGQRVQSGERIGAIGSAGVNGGWPPHVHLQLIVDLLDLAREFPGVCRASERDVWCALSPDPTDLVGLDRFRLKAEATTHERDQPDGSSSRTRGFRLQAEDRLQILHKRRSLLGRNLSLAYRDPVHVVRGWMQYLYDETGRRYLDAYNNVPHVGHSHSSVVGAAAEQMRVLNTNTRYLHDLVVEYGARLTSTLPDPLRVCYFVNSGSEANELAIRLARTHTKRRDLIVLDHAYHGNTTTLVAISPYKFNGPGGDGAPDWVHVAPLPDDYRGPFKRHDPDAGAKYARAVVDIAGTVRVRTGGLCGFIAESAPSVGGQIILPPGYLDAVYRAVRAAGGVCIADEVQTALGRLGRHFYAFESQHVVPDVVVLGKPIGNGHPIGAVITTPAIAASFDNGMEFFSTFGGNTVSCAAGLAVLDVLAREQLQERARAVGDRLMAQLEDVASRRHAIGDVRGSGLFIGVELVRDRESLEPATAEATYVVNRLREEGILLGTEGPSSNVLKIRPPMPFNEEDADHLARTLDRVLDELE
;
A
#
# COMPACT_ATOMS: atom_id res chain seq x y z
N ALA A 1 14.26 -40.96 22.57
CA ALA A 1 14.01 -41.64 23.86
C ALA A 1 12.98 -40.81 24.63
N GLY A 2 11.90 -41.45 25.07
CA GLY A 2 10.89 -40.88 25.97
C GLY A 2 9.72 -40.17 25.29
N ALA A 3 8.61 -40.87 25.09
CA ALA A 3 7.32 -40.28 24.71
C ALA A 3 6.75 -39.45 25.88
N PRO A 4 6.16 -38.25 25.63
CA PRO A 4 5.76 -37.33 26.70
C PRO A 4 4.34 -37.53 27.25
N PHE A 5 3.61 -38.57 26.83
CA PHE A 5 2.18 -38.72 27.13
C PHE A 5 1.87 -39.64 28.32
N ASP A 6 2.53 -39.47 29.46
CA ASP A 6 2.03 -40.10 30.69
C ASP A 6 2.47 -39.39 31.97
N ARG A 7 1.63 -38.44 32.42
CA ARG A 7 1.33 -38.04 33.82
C ARG A 7 0.64 -36.68 33.78
N PHE A 8 -0.51 -36.57 34.44
CA PHE A 8 -1.49 -35.47 34.39
C PHE A 8 -2.50 -35.54 33.23
N GLN A 9 -3.31 -36.60 33.19
CA GLN A 9 -4.63 -36.49 32.54
C GLN A 9 -5.49 -35.53 33.36
N ARG A 10 -5.43 -34.24 33.01
CA ARG A 10 -6.42 -33.24 33.40
C ARG A 10 -7.56 -33.38 32.38
N VAL A 11 -8.80 -33.53 32.84
CA VAL A 11 -9.97 -33.36 31.95
C VAL A 11 -9.89 -31.93 31.42
N THR A 12 -9.54 -31.77 30.14
CA THR A 12 -9.39 -30.45 29.48
C THR A 12 -10.72 -29.91 28.97
N GLY A 13 -11.79 -30.71 29.00
CA GLY A 13 -13.15 -30.30 28.64
C GLY A 13 -14.15 -31.44 28.81
N PHE A 14 -15.42 -31.06 28.95
CA PHE A 14 -16.57 -31.94 28.77
C PHE A 14 -17.11 -31.70 27.36
N ILE A 15 -17.34 -32.76 26.59
CA ILE A 15 -18.09 -32.69 25.33
C ILE A 15 -19.50 -33.16 25.65
N ASP A 16 -20.47 -32.27 25.43
CA ASP A 16 -21.89 -32.60 25.50
C ASP A 16 -22.30 -33.33 24.21
N PHE A 17 -22.75 -34.57 24.32
CA PHE A 17 -23.32 -35.34 23.21
C PHE A 17 -24.83 -35.10 23.04
N GLY A 18 -25.40 -34.14 23.79
CA GLY A 18 -26.84 -33.88 23.92
C GLY A 18 -27.59 -33.57 22.63
N ASP A 19 -26.89 -33.22 21.54
CA ASP A 19 -27.48 -32.83 20.25
C ASP A 19 -27.15 -33.78 19.10
N MET A 20 -26.78 -35.04 19.36
CA MET A 20 -26.58 -36.02 18.29
C MET A 20 -27.92 -36.47 17.67
N VAL A 21 -28.19 -36.02 16.46
CA VAL A 21 -29.36 -36.43 15.66
C VAL A 21 -28.92 -37.20 14.41
N HIS A 22 -29.64 -38.26 14.05
CA HIS A 22 -29.42 -38.94 12.77
C HIS A 22 -30.05 -38.11 11.64
N SER A 23 -29.22 -37.41 10.87
CA SER A 23 -29.64 -36.47 9.82
C SER A 23 -28.67 -36.50 8.62
N VAL A 24 -28.91 -35.61 7.65
CA VAL A 24 -28.03 -35.41 6.48
C VAL A 24 -26.73 -34.71 6.88
N THR A 25 -25.61 -35.25 6.42
CA THR A 25 -24.24 -34.79 6.74
C THR A 25 -24.01 -33.30 6.46
N VAL A 26 -24.57 -32.78 5.36
CA VAL A 26 -24.44 -31.36 4.97
C VAL A 26 -25.01 -30.39 6.01
N ALA A 27 -25.91 -30.83 6.90
CA ALA A 27 -26.45 -30.01 7.97
C ALA A 27 -25.38 -29.59 8.99
N ASP A 28 -24.39 -30.45 9.27
CA ASP A 28 -23.28 -30.12 10.18
C ASP A 28 -22.43 -28.98 9.60
N LEU A 29 -22.14 -29.07 8.29
CA LEU A 29 -21.41 -28.02 7.58
C LEU A 29 -22.20 -26.71 7.56
N ALA A 30 -23.51 -26.77 7.32
CA ALA A 30 -24.38 -25.59 7.34
C ALA A 30 -24.37 -24.89 8.70
N ILE A 31 -24.42 -25.65 9.80
CA ILE A 31 -24.32 -25.11 11.17
C ILE A 31 -22.96 -24.47 11.39
N ALA A 32 -21.87 -25.16 11.04
CA ALA A 32 -20.52 -24.64 11.20
C ALA A 32 -20.32 -23.31 10.45
N ILE A 33 -20.81 -23.23 9.20
CA ILE A 33 -20.75 -22.01 8.40
C ILE A 33 -21.60 -20.90 9.03
N ALA A 34 -22.84 -21.19 9.44
CA ALA A 34 -23.76 -20.20 9.99
C ALA A 34 -23.12 -19.41 11.15
N TYR A 35 -22.40 -20.09 12.04
CA TYR A 35 -21.73 -19.43 13.17
C TYR A 35 -20.34 -18.88 12.83
N THR A 36 -19.57 -19.54 11.96
CA THR A 36 -18.24 -19.03 11.54
C THR A 36 -18.34 -17.71 10.79
N ALA A 37 -19.44 -17.50 10.07
CA ALA A 37 -19.65 -16.32 9.24
C ALA A 37 -20.15 -15.09 10.03
N LEU A 38 -20.54 -15.26 11.30
CA LEU A 38 -21.00 -14.17 12.16
C LEU A 38 -19.88 -13.15 12.43
N GLY A 39 -20.21 -11.87 12.31
CA GLY A 39 -19.27 -10.77 12.54
C GLY A 39 -18.10 -10.70 11.53
N LYS A 40 -18.05 -11.60 10.55
CA LYS A 40 -17.03 -11.55 9.48
C LYS A 40 -17.39 -10.48 8.47
N ARG A 41 -16.37 -9.70 8.09
CA ARG A 41 -16.46 -8.65 7.08
C ARG A 41 -16.85 -9.23 5.72
N ASP A 42 -16.19 -10.32 5.31
CA ASP A 42 -16.57 -11.13 4.16
C ASP A 42 -17.13 -12.48 4.65
N THR A 43 -18.45 -12.52 4.77
CA THR A 43 -19.20 -13.68 5.23
C THR A 43 -19.06 -14.87 4.26
N LEU A 44 -19.01 -14.62 2.95
CA LEU A 44 -18.98 -15.68 1.95
C LEU A 44 -17.59 -16.29 1.81
N ALA A 45 -16.52 -15.49 1.87
CA ALA A 45 -15.16 -16.01 1.87
C ALA A 45 -14.90 -16.87 3.12
N ALA A 46 -15.39 -16.46 4.29
CA ALA A 46 -15.31 -17.26 5.50
C ALA A 46 -16.04 -18.61 5.33
N ALA A 47 -17.26 -18.59 4.78
CA ALA A 47 -18.01 -19.81 4.47
C ALA A 47 -17.26 -20.71 3.48
N ALA A 48 -16.72 -20.15 2.39
CA ALA A 48 -15.97 -20.88 1.38
C ALA A 48 -14.71 -21.57 1.93
N ALA A 49 -14.01 -20.94 2.87
CA ALA A 49 -12.86 -21.55 3.55
C ALA A 49 -13.27 -22.80 4.33
N VAL A 50 -14.41 -22.75 5.05
CA VAL A 50 -14.96 -23.91 5.77
C VAL A 50 -15.41 -24.99 4.80
N VAL A 51 -16.12 -24.64 3.71
CA VAL A 51 -16.52 -25.60 2.66
C VAL A 51 -15.31 -26.32 2.07
N ARG A 52 -14.25 -25.59 1.74
CA ARG A 52 -13.01 -26.17 1.20
C ARG A 52 -12.39 -27.17 2.17
N GLY A 53 -12.25 -26.80 3.44
CA GLY A 53 -11.71 -27.69 4.47
C GLY A 53 -12.58 -28.93 4.69
N PHE A 54 -13.90 -28.76 4.72
CA PHE A 54 -14.84 -29.86 4.86
C PHE A 54 -14.77 -30.81 3.67
N HIS A 55 -14.86 -30.30 2.43
CA HIS A 55 -14.82 -31.10 1.21
C HIS A 55 -13.52 -31.94 1.08
N GLN A 56 -12.39 -31.40 1.55
CA GLN A 56 -11.11 -32.13 1.58
C GLN A 56 -11.12 -33.32 2.54
N ALA A 57 -11.82 -33.21 3.67
CA ALA A 57 -11.93 -34.27 4.66
C ALA A 57 -13.07 -35.25 4.35
N LEU A 58 -14.19 -34.73 3.86
CA LEU A 58 -15.41 -35.46 3.52
C LEU A 58 -16.01 -34.89 2.23
N PRO A 59 -15.78 -35.54 1.08
CA PRO A 59 -16.23 -35.04 -0.22
C PRO A 59 -17.73 -34.81 -0.28
N LEU A 60 -18.11 -33.57 -0.59
CA LEU A 60 -19.49 -33.16 -0.83
C LEU A 60 -19.96 -33.60 -2.22
N THR A 61 -21.26 -33.85 -2.34
CA THR A 61 -21.97 -34.03 -3.62
C THR A 61 -22.46 -32.69 -4.19
N GLU A 62 -22.82 -32.66 -5.48
CA GLU A 62 -23.35 -31.43 -6.10
C GLU A 62 -24.67 -30.98 -5.46
N ASP A 63 -25.56 -31.91 -5.13
CA ASP A 63 -26.84 -31.62 -4.46
C ASP A 63 -26.64 -31.01 -3.06
N GLU A 64 -25.65 -31.51 -2.31
CA GLU A 64 -25.31 -30.96 -0.99
C GLU A 64 -24.80 -29.52 -1.11
N VAL A 65 -23.94 -29.23 -2.10
CA VAL A 65 -23.43 -27.87 -2.33
C VAL A 65 -24.55 -26.93 -2.78
N ALA A 66 -25.45 -27.38 -3.65
CA ALA A 66 -26.61 -26.59 -4.09
C ALA A 66 -27.57 -26.25 -2.93
N ALA A 67 -27.78 -27.18 -1.99
CA ALA A 67 -28.64 -26.95 -0.83
C ALA A 67 -27.98 -26.08 0.27
N LEU A 68 -26.65 -26.01 0.32
CA LEU A 68 -25.90 -25.53 1.47
C LEU A 68 -26.24 -24.08 1.88
N PHE A 69 -26.31 -23.16 0.91
CA PHE A 69 -26.60 -21.76 1.20
C PHE A 69 -27.99 -21.56 1.82
N GLY A 70 -28.99 -22.29 1.30
CA GLY A 70 -30.34 -22.33 1.86
C GLY A 70 -30.36 -22.86 3.28
N LEU A 71 -29.58 -23.92 3.57
CA LEU A 71 -29.48 -24.49 4.91
C LEU A 71 -28.81 -23.54 5.92
N VAL A 72 -27.76 -22.83 5.50
CA VAL A 72 -27.08 -21.82 6.34
C VAL A 72 -28.02 -20.69 6.71
N THR A 73 -28.71 -20.12 5.72
CA THR A 73 -29.67 -19.02 5.94
C THR A 73 -30.86 -19.46 6.77
N LEU A 74 -31.38 -20.67 6.53
CA LEU A 74 -32.43 -21.27 7.35
C LEU A 74 -31.99 -21.44 8.80
N ARG A 75 -30.77 -21.92 9.05
CA ARG A 75 -30.25 -22.11 10.41
C ARG A 75 -30.20 -20.79 11.17
N LEU A 76 -29.71 -19.72 10.54
CA LEU A 76 -29.67 -18.39 11.15
C LEU A 76 -31.08 -17.85 11.42
N ALA A 77 -32.02 -18.01 10.48
CA ALA A 77 -33.41 -17.61 10.65
C ALA A 77 -34.08 -18.34 11.82
N VAL A 78 -33.87 -19.65 11.94
CA VAL A 78 -34.34 -20.46 13.08
C VAL A 78 -33.73 -19.94 14.38
N SER A 79 -32.42 -19.63 14.40
CA SER A 79 -31.77 -19.10 15.59
C SER A 79 -32.38 -17.78 16.06
N VAL A 80 -32.73 -16.87 15.15
CA VAL A 80 -33.37 -15.59 15.50
C VAL A 80 -34.80 -15.82 16.01
N ALA A 81 -35.58 -16.67 15.33
CA ALA A 81 -36.96 -16.93 15.72
C ALA A 81 -37.05 -17.59 17.11
N VAL A 82 -36.19 -18.59 17.36
CA VAL A 82 -36.11 -19.28 18.66
C VAL A 82 -35.65 -18.32 19.75
N ALA A 83 -34.62 -17.51 19.50
CA ALA A 83 -34.15 -16.53 20.49
C ALA A 83 -35.23 -15.49 20.82
N ALA A 84 -35.97 -15.00 19.83
CA ALA A 84 -37.07 -14.06 20.06
C ALA A 84 -38.19 -14.66 20.93
N ASP A 85 -38.57 -15.91 20.69
CA ASP A 85 -39.56 -16.59 21.53
C ASP A 85 -39.05 -16.85 22.95
N GLN A 86 -37.80 -17.32 23.07
CA GLN A 86 -37.18 -17.57 24.37
C GLN A 86 -37.00 -16.29 25.19
N GLN A 87 -36.62 -15.16 24.57
CA GLN A 87 -36.52 -13.86 25.23
C GLN A 87 -37.89 -13.37 25.72
N ARG A 88 -38.96 -13.63 24.97
CA ARG A 88 -40.32 -13.34 25.42
C ARG A 88 -40.72 -14.16 26.64
N GLN A 89 -40.28 -15.43 26.69
CA GLN A 89 -40.56 -16.33 27.82
C GLN A 89 -39.66 -16.07 29.04
N ARG A 90 -38.43 -15.61 28.81
CA ARG A 90 -37.39 -15.38 29.84
C ARG A 90 -36.74 -14.01 29.65
N PRO A 91 -37.45 -12.91 30.00
CA PRO A 91 -36.91 -11.57 29.86
C PRO A 91 -35.71 -11.39 30.81
N GLY A 92 -34.58 -10.90 30.29
CA GLY A 92 -33.38 -10.59 31.08
C GLY A 92 -32.29 -11.68 31.08
N ASP A 93 -32.50 -12.81 30.40
CA ASP A 93 -31.46 -13.82 30.22
C ASP A 93 -30.48 -13.40 29.10
N GLY A 94 -29.37 -12.79 29.49
CA GLY A 94 -28.33 -12.30 28.56
C GLY A 94 -27.65 -13.40 27.73
N TYR A 95 -27.76 -14.67 28.12
CA TYR A 95 -27.25 -15.79 27.33
C TYR A 95 -27.99 -15.91 25.99
N LEU A 96 -29.31 -15.62 25.99
CA LEU A 96 -30.17 -15.70 24.81
C LEU A 96 -29.93 -14.58 23.79
N THR A 97 -29.09 -13.60 24.11
CA THR A 97 -28.76 -12.46 23.24
C THR A 97 -27.35 -12.51 22.65
N ILE A 98 -26.45 -13.37 23.16
CA ILE A 98 -25.00 -13.35 22.84
C ILE A 98 -24.72 -13.35 21.33
N SER A 99 -25.38 -14.23 20.58
CA SER A 99 -25.18 -14.34 19.13
C SER A 99 -26.10 -13.45 18.30
N GLN A 100 -27.12 -12.84 18.92
CA GLN A 100 -28.24 -12.24 18.19
C GLN A 100 -27.85 -10.95 17.46
N ASP A 101 -26.98 -10.13 18.05
CA ASP A 101 -26.52 -8.90 17.41
C ASP A 101 -25.70 -9.19 16.15
N ALA A 102 -24.83 -10.20 16.21
CA ALA A 102 -24.08 -10.65 15.04
C ALA A 102 -25.00 -11.25 13.96
N ILE A 103 -26.01 -12.04 14.35
CA ILE A 103 -26.96 -12.61 13.38
C ILE A 103 -27.82 -11.51 12.73
N ARG A 104 -28.27 -10.51 13.49
CA ARG A 104 -29.03 -9.35 12.97
C ARG A 104 -28.27 -8.56 11.91
N THR A 105 -26.94 -8.57 11.95
CA THR A 105 -26.10 -7.91 10.94
C THR A 105 -25.72 -8.83 9.78
N THR A 106 -25.44 -10.11 10.04
CA THR A 106 -24.99 -11.08 9.02
C THR A 106 -26.15 -11.60 8.15
N LEU A 107 -27.30 -11.96 8.73
CA LEU A 107 -28.38 -12.61 7.99
C LEU A 107 -28.96 -11.74 6.85
N PRO A 108 -29.24 -10.43 7.04
CA PRO A 108 -29.69 -9.58 5.94
C PRO A 108 -28.70 -9.50 4.77
N ARG A 109 -27.39 -9.51 5.06
CA ARG A 109 -26.33 -9.50 4.02
C ARG A 109 -26.32 -10.79 3.21
N LEU A 110 -26.53 -11.94 3.86
CA LEU A 110 -26.66 -13.21 3.17
C LEU A 110 -27.92 -13.23 2.29
N ILE A 111 -29.07 -12.79 2.80
CA ILE A 111 -30.33 -12.80 2.03
C ILE A 111 -30.28 -11.85 0.81
N ALA A 112 -29.53 -10.77 0.89
CA ALA A 112 -29.35 -9.83 -0.23
C ALA A 112 -28.48 -10.40 -1.37
N MET A 113 -27.78 -11.51 -1.15
CA MET A 113 -26.89 -12.12 -2.14
C MET A 113 -27.65 -13.08 -3.06
N PRO A 114 -27.36 -13.09 -4.38
CA PRO A 114 -27.91 -14.09 -5.28
C PRO A 114 -27.53 -15.51 -4.80
N PRO A 115 -28.49 -16.42 -4.52
CA PRO A 115 -28.17 -17.76 -4.02
C PRO A 115 -27.24 -18.54 -4.96
N ARG A 116 -27.41 -18.37 -6.28
CA ARG A 116 -26.55 -18.97 -7.31
C ARG A 116 -25.11 -18.44 -7.30
N PHE A 117 -24.90 -17.21 -6.81
CA PHE A 117 -23.54 -16.69 -6.58
C PHE A 117 -22.87 -17.43 -5.43
N ALA A 118 -23.57 -17.60 -4.30
CA ALA A 118 -23.05 -18.36 -3.16
C ALA A 118 -22.77 -19.82 -3.52
N GLU A 119 -23.67 -20.46 -4.27
CA GLU A 119 -23.46 -21.80 -4.81
C GLU A 119 -22.20 -21.85 -5.69
N ALA A 120 -22.05 -20.93 -6.65
CA ALA A 120 -20.86 -20.84 -7.49
C ALA A 120 -19.58 -20.73 -6.63
N THR A 121 -19.59 -19.90 -5.59
CA THR A 121 -18.46 -19.79 -4.65
C THR A 121 -18.16 -21.11 -3.93
N PHE A 122 -19.18 -21.84 -3.47
CA PHE A 122 -18.99 -23.14 -2.82
C PHE A 122 -18.50 -24.21 -3.80
N ARG A 123 -19.00 -24.23 -5.04
CA ARG A 123 -18.50 -25.10 -6.11
C ARG A 123 -17.02 -24.82 -6.39
N ARG A 124 -16.62 -23.55 -6.48
CA ARG A 124 -15.20 -23.15 -6.61
C ARG A 124 -14.37 -23.58 -5.41
N ALA A 125 -14.90 -23.49 -4.20
CA ALA A 125 -14.23 -23.99 -2.99
C ALA A 125 -13.97 -25.50 -3.04
N CYS A 126 -14.85 -26.27 -3.68
CA CYS A 126 -14.69 -27.70 -3.94
C CYS A 126 -13.81 -28.03 -5.17
N GLY A 127 -13.32 -27.03 -5.91
CA GLY A 127 -12.52 -27.22 -7.12
C GLY A 127 -13.33 -27.52 -8.39
N TRP A 128 -14.64 -27.28 -8.36
CA TRP A 128 -15.54 -27.51 -9.50
C TRP A 128 -15.71 -26.24 -10.37
N PRO A 129 -16.26 -26.36 -11.60
CA PRO A 129 -16.70 -25.20 -12.37
C PRO A 129 -17.81 -24.41 -11.65
N ALA A 130 -17.88 -23.10 -11.90
CA ALA A 130 -18.85 -22.19 -11.26
C ALA A 130 -20.31 -22.60 -11.53
N THR A 131 -20.59 -23.15 -12.72
CA THR A 131 -21.88 -23.78 -13.05
C THR A 131 -21.61 -25.10 -13.78
N HIS A 132 -22.62 -25.98 -13.88
CA HIS A 132 -22.49 -27.24 -14.61
C HIS A 132 -22.09 -27.06 -16.09
N SER A 133 -22.56 -25.97 -16.73
CA SER A 133 -22.33 -25.72 -18.15
C SER A 133 -21.13 -24.83 -18.47
N SER A 134 -20.53 -24.13 -17.48
CA SER A 134 -19.43 -23.16 -17.69
C SER A 134 -18.30 -23.74 -18.55
N ALA A 135 -17.81 -24.93 -18.20
CA ALA A 135 -16.69 -25.55 -18.90
C ALA A 135 -17.05 -26.01 -20.33
N ALA A 136 -18.32 -26.41 -20.56
CA ALA A 136 -18.80 -26.79 -21.88
C ALA A 136 -18.92 -25.57 -22.80
N ILE A 137 -19.44 -24.45 -22.29
CA ILE A 137 -19.57 -23.18 -23.01
C ILE A 137 -18.18 -22.66 -23.43
N VAL A 138 -17.22 -22.59 -22.52
CA VAL A 138 -15.86 -22.12 -22.83
C VAL A 138 -15.21 -22.97 -23.93
N ARG A 139 -15.28 -24.31 -23.83
CA ARG A 139 -14.78 -25.21 -24.88
C ARG A 139 -15.53 -25.06 -26.20
N TRP A 140 -16.83 -24.76 -26.17
CA TRP A 140 -17.60 -24.50 -27.38
C TRP A 140 -17.11 -23.20 -28.06
N ILE A 141 -16.86 -22.14 -27.30
CA ILE A 141 -16.35 -20.88 -27.82
C ILE A 141 -14.95 -21.05 -28.42
N GLU A 142 -14.04 -21.71 -27.70
CA GLU A 142 -12.68 -21.99 -28.19
C GLU A 142 -12.69 -22.76 -29.53
N ARG A 143 -13.60 -23.75 -29.68
CA ARG A 143 -13.75 -24.53 -30.92
C ARG A 143 -14.34 -23.73 -32.08
N ASN A 144 -15.14 -22.71 -31.80
CA ASN A 144 -15.85 -21.91 -32.81
C ASN A 144 -15.19 -20.55 -33.08
N ARG A 145 -14.06 -20.22 -32.43
CA ARG A 145 -13.41 -18.90 -32.46
C ARG A 145 -13.17 -18.32 -33.86
N GLU A 146 -12.87 -19.15 -34.86
CA GLU A 146 -12.59 -18.70 -36.22
C GLU A 146 -13.87 -18.26 -36.98
N SER A 147 -15.05 -18.68 -36.51
CA SER A 147 -16.35 -18.39 -37.13
C SER A 147 -16.96 -17.06 -36.69
N PHE A 148 -16.44 -16.44 -35.63
CA PHE A 148 -17.03 -15.23 -35.06
C PHE A 148 -16.79 -14.00 -35.95
N ALA A 149 -17.82 -13.17 -36.09
CA ALA A 149 -17.73 -11.88 -36.74
C ALA A 149 -17.01 -10.85 -35.86
N PRO A 150 -16.33 -9.85 -36.43
CA PRO A 150 -15.64 -8.84 -35.64
C PRO A 150 -16.67 -7.95 -34.92
N VAL A 151 -16.41 -7.67 -33.64
CA VAL A 151 -17.28 -6.80 -32.83
C VAL A 151 -17.11 -5.33 -33.23
N VAL A 152 -15.87 -4.91 -33.51
CA VAL A 152 -15.51 -3.57 -33.97
C VAL A 152 -14.50 -3.65 -35.12
N GLY A 153 -14.73 -2.86 -36.17
CA GLY A 153 -13.85 -2.79 -37.34
C GLY A 153 -13.80 -4.08 -38.18
N ASP A 154 -13.03 -4.07 -39.25
CA ASP A 154 -12.91 -5.20 -40.20
C ASP A 154 -11.51 -5.87 -40.15
N GLY A 155 -10.76 -5.65 -39.06
CA GLY A 155 -9.36 -6.08 -38.87
C GLY A 155 -8.32 -4.96 -39.01
N GLY A 156 -7.03 -5.27 -38.78
CA GLY A 156 -5.93 -4.30 -38.91
C GLY A 156 -4.93 -4.28 -37.75
N ASN A 157 -4.26 -3.16 -37.52
CA ASN A 157 -3.38 -2.99 -36.35
C ASN A 157 -4.22 -2.57 -35.14
N ALA A 158 -4.03 -3.28 -34.03
CA ALA A 158 -4.59 -2.92 -32.72
C ALA A 158 -3.46 -2.68 -31.71
N ALA A 159 -3.69 -1.74 -30.80
CA ALA A 159 -2.79 -1.46 -29.68
C ALA A 159 -3.36 -2.11 -28.42
N ILE A 160 -2.50 -2.74 -27.63
CA ILE A 160 -2.88 -3.06 -26.26
C ILE A 160 -2.87 -1.77 -25.46
N VAL A 161 -3.93 -1.52 -24.71
CA VAL A 161 -4.05 -0.38 -23.80
C VAL A 161 -3.93 -0.93 -22.38
N ASP A 162 -2.74 -0.86 -21.80
CA ASP A 162 -2.53 -1.29 -20.42
C ASP A 162 -3.12 -0.26 -19.45
N LEU A 163 -4.23 -0.61 -18.80
CA LEU A 163 -4.87 0.20 -17.76
C LEU A 163 -4.65 -0.39 -16.37
N SER A 164 -3.69 -1.31 -16.25
CA SER A 164 -3.33 -1.89 -14.96
C SER A 164 -2.87 -0.80 -13.98
N VAL A 165 -2.98 -1.09 -12.69
CA VAL A 165 -2.58 -0.13 -11.64
C VAL A 165 -1.15 0.36 -11.83
N GLY A 166 -0.22 -0.47 -12.28
CA GLY A 166 1.19 -0.08 -12.52
C GLY A 166 1.45 0.69 -13.81
N SER A 167 0.45 0.84 -14.69
CA SER A 167 0.64 1.40 -16.03
C SER A 167 0.97 2.89 -16.03
N PRO A 168 1.95 3.37 -16.83
CA PRO A 168 2.18 4.79 -17.06
C PRO A 168 0.98 5.55 -17.66
N LEU A 169 0.02 4.86 -18.29
CA LEU A 169 -1.21 5.48 -18.83
C LEU A 169 -2.19 5.91 -17.72
N VAL A 170 -2.09 5.27 -16.56
CA VAL A 170 -2.87 5.60 -15.37
C VAL A 170 -2.09 6.64 -14.55
N SER A 171 -2.68 7.81 -14.33
CA SER A 171 -2.09 8.83 -13.47
C SER A 171 -2.21 8.44 -12.00
N GLY A 172 -1.23 8.86 -11.19
CA GLY A 172 -1.34 8.78 -9.74
C GLY A 172 -2.48 9.66 -9.21
N ASP A 173 -2.72 10.81 -9.84
CA ASP A 173 -3.82 11.70 -9.50
C ASP A 173 -5.14 11.14 -10.07
N PRO A 174 -6.10 10.71 -9.23
CA PRO A 174 -7.36 10.17 -9.71
C PRO A 174 -8.15 11.15 -10.58
N ARG A 175 -7.97 12.47 -10.40
CA ARG A 175 -8.65 13.51 -11.18
C ARG A 175 -8.19 13.53 -12.63
N GLU A 176 -6.93 13.19 -12.87
CA GLU A 176 -6.38 13.12 -14.22
C GLU A 176 -6.81 11.84 -14.97
N ASN A 177 -7.37 10.86 -14.26
CA ASN A 177 -7.92 9.62 -14.84
C ASN A 177 -9.37 9.75 -15.29
N ALA A 178 -9.94 10.96 -15.25
CA ALA A 178 -11.26 11.27 -15.79
C ALA A 178 -11.16 11.88 -17.20
N GLU A 179 -12.31 11.99 -17.87
CA GLU A 179 -12.45 12.71 -19.13
C GLU A 179 -12.17 14.22 -18.98
N PRO A 180 -11.55 14.88 -19.98
CA PRO A 180 -11.08 14.33 -21.27
C PRO A 180 -9.64 13.78 -21.25
N LEU A 181 -8.97 13.83 -20.09
CA LEU A 181 -7.53 13.58 -19.98
C LEU A 181 -7.18 12.11 -20.20
N LEU A 182 -8.00 11.18 -19.71
CA LEU A 182 -7.78 9.76 -19.93
C LEU A 182 -7.93 9.38 -21.41
N SER A 183 -8.99 9.84 -22.09
CA SER A 183 -9.15 9.66 -23.54
C SER A 183 -7.94 10.17 -24.31
N ALA A 184 -7.46 11.38 -23.99
CA ALA A 184 -6.30 11.95 -24.67
C ALA A 184 -5.05 11.06 -24.56
N ARG A 185 -4.77 10.47 -23.38
CA ARG A 185 -3.65 9.54 -23.16
C ARG A 185 -3.83 8.23 -23.91
N ILE A 186 -5.03 7.64 -23.86
CA ILE A 186 -5.33 6.38 -24.57
C ILE A 186 -5.21 6.58 -26.08
N ASP A 187 -5.84 7.62 -26.63
CA ASP A 187 -5.80 7.92 -28.06
C ASP A 187 -4.36 8.16 -28.53
N ASP A 188 -3.54 8.84 -27.73
CA ASP A 188 -2.14 9.07 -28.05
C ASP A 188 -1.32 7.78 -28.09
N ALA A 189 -1.52 6.90 -27.10
CA ALA A 189 -0.89 5.59 -27.06
C ALA A 189 -1.27 4.72 -28.28
N VAL A 190 -2.56 4.70 -28.65
CA VAL A 190 -3.08 3.96 -29.80
C VAL A 190 -2.52 4.53 -31.12
N ARG A 191 -2.53 5.86 -31.29
CA ARG A 191 -2.02 6.53 -32.50
C ARG A 191 -0.51 6.34 -32.68
N THR A 192 0.28 6.40 -31.60
CA THR A 192 1.75 6.33 -31.65
C THR A 192 2.24 5.02 -32.29
N VAL A 193 1.53 3.91 -32.09
CA VAL A 193 1.86 2.62 -32.73
C VAL A 193 1.17 2.42 -34.09
N GLY A 194 0.40 3.39 -34.58
CA GLY A 194 -0.33 3.34 -35.84
C GLY A 194 -1.47 2.31 -35.84
N ALA A 195 -2.13 2.15 -34.69
CA ALA A 195 -3.35 1.35 -34.53
C ALA A 195 -4.60 2.23 -34.70
N ARG A 196 -5.74 1.59 -34.99
CA ARG A 196 -7.06 2.26 -35.05
C ARG A 196 -8.01 1.86 -33.93
N VAL A 197 -7.67 0.76 -33.26
CA VAL A 197 -8.44 0.19 -32.15
C VAL A 197 -7.46 -0.03 -31.00
N GLY A 198 -7.81 0.47 -29.83
CA GLY A 198 -7.16 0.09 -28.57
C GLY A 198 -7.90 -1.07 -27.93
N ILE A 199 -7.18 -1.99 -27.28
CA ILE A 199 -7.77 -3.16 -26.63
C ILE A 199 -7.34 -3.19 -25.16
N GLY A 200 -8.31 -3.02 -24.26
CA GLY A 200 -8.15 -3.21 -22.83
C GLY A 200 -8.31 -4.69 -22.44
N ARG A 201 -7.51 -5.16 -21.48
CA ARG A 201 -7.41 -6.60 -21.17
C ARG A 201 -8.50 -7.10 -20.22
N TYR A 202 -8.87 -8.37 -20.40
CA TYR A 202 -9.69 -9.13 -19.45
C TYR A 202 -8.91 -9.47 -18.17
N GLY A 203 -9.59 -9.42 -17.02
CA GLY A 203 -9.01 -9.72 -15.71
C GLY A 203 -8.01 -8.67 -15.22
N GLU A 204 -7.93 -7.52 -15.88
CA GLU A 204 -7.03 -6.43 -15.50
C GLU A 204 -7.51 -5.73 -14.23
N ALA A 205 -6.60 -5.57 -13.26
CA ALA A 205 -6.87 -4.76 -12.09
C ALA A 205 -6.65 -3.28 -12.46
N ARG A 206 -7.71 -2.47 -12.45
CA ARG A 206 -7.64 -1.05 -12.84
C ARG A 206 -7.97 -0.13 -11.68
N GLY A 207 -7.14 0.89 -11.48
CA GLY A 207 -7.34 1.95 -10.49
C GLY A 207 -8.31 3.06 -10.93
N LEU A 208 -9.11 2.82 -11.98
CA LEU A 208 -9.95 3.83 -12.63
C LEU A 208 -11.38 3.91 -12.08
N TYR A 209 -11.82 2.87 -11.37
CA TYR A 209 -13.17 2.72 -10.82
C TYR A 209 -13.37 3.57 -9.55
N THR A 210 -13.39 4.89 -9.73
CA THR A 210 -13.32 5.88 -8.63
C THR A 210 -14.68 6.28 -8.06
N SER A 211 -15.78 5.97 -8.75
CA SER A 211 -17.16 6.23 -8.29
C SER A 211 -17.51 5.46 -7.00
N PRO A 212 -18.40 5.99 -6.12
CA PRO A 212 -18.90 5.28 -4.95
C PRO A 212 -19.53 3.92 -5.27
N LEU A 213 -20.04 3.71 -6.49
CA LEU A 213 -20.55 2.42 -6.94
C LEU A 213 -19.55 1.27 -6.73
N PHE A 214 -18.25 1.55 -6.89
CA PHE A 214 -17.20 0.54 -6.82
C PHE A 214 -16.56 0.43 -5.42
N ALA A 215 -16.94 1.29 -4.48
CA ALA A 215 -16.44 1.26 -3.12
C ALA A 215 -17.14 0.17 -2.28
N GLY A 216 -16.50 -0.25 -1.18
CA GLY A 216 -17.21 -0.98 -0.14
C GLY A 216 -17.94 -0.04 0.82
N ALA A 217 -18.38 -0.57 1.96
CA ALA A 217 -19.11 0.21 2.97
C ALA A 217 -18.22 1.25 3.69
N THR A 218 -16.90 1.03 3.69
CA THR A 218 -15.89 1.83 4.36
C THR A 218 -14.68 2.04 3.43
N ASP A 219 -13.89 3.08 3.70
CA ASP A 219 -12.67 3.39 2.93
C ASP A 219 -11.57 2.31 2.98
N ALA A 220 -11.64 1.44 4.00
CA ALA A 220 -10.76 0.30 4.15
C ALA A 220 -11.27 -0.95 3.40
N ASP A 221 -12.50 -0.93 2.88
CA ASP A 221 -13.05 -2.06 2.14
C ASP A 221 -12.38 -2.16 0.78
N GLU A 222 -12.25 -3.40 0.32
CA GLU A 222 -11.79 -3.68 -1.01
C GLU A 222 -12.76 -3.09 -2.04
N ARG A 223 -12.20 -2.28 -2.95
CA ARG A 223 -12.92 -1.73 -4.10
C ARG A 223 -12.99 -2.78 -5.20
N ARG A 224 -14.01 -2.66 -6.05
CA ARG A 224 -14.11 -3.46 -7.28
C ARG A 224 -13.11 -2.89 -8.28
N THR A 225 -12.09 -3.68 -8.61
CA THR A 225 -10.98 -3.28 -9.48
C THR A 225 -10.74 -4.23 -10.64
N ILE A 226 -11.24 -5.46 -10.58
CA ILE A 226 -10.95 -6.50 -11.56
C ILE A 226 -11.94 -6.42 -12.70
N HIS A 227 -11.43 -6.08 -13.87
CA HIS A 227 -12.22 -5.97 -15.10
C HIS A 227 -12.69 -7.33 -15.60
N LEU A 228 -14.01 -7.49 -15.80
CA LEU A 228 -14.63 -8.77 -16.19
C LEU A 228 -14.95 -8.88 -17.68
N GLY A 229 -14.46 -7.94 -18.50
CA GLY A 229 -14.67 -7.93 -19.96
C GLY A 229 -13.41 -7.56 -20.74
N VAL A 230 -13.57 -7.40 -22.04
CA VAL A 230 -12.57 -6.79 -22.93
C VAL A 230 -13.15 -5.48 -23.44
N ASP A 231 -12.33 -4.44 -23.46
CA ASP A 231 -12.74 -3.13 -23.98
C ASP A 231 -12.11 -2.88 -25.33
N LEU A 232 -12.90 -2.40 -26.28
CA LEU A 232 -12.46 -2.01 -27.60
C LEU A 232 -12.60 -0.50 -27.75
N PHE A 233 -11.50 0.23 -27.54
CA PHE A 233 -11.41 1.68 -27.67
C PHE A 233 -11.38 2.08 -29.15
N ALA A 234 -12.37 2.87 -29.56
CA ALA A 234 -12.50 3.40 -30.91
C ALA A 234 -13.41 4.64 -30.88
N PRO A 235 -13.36 5.51 -31.92
CA PRO A 235 -14.14 6.74 -31.93
C PRO A 235 -15.63 6.52 -31.67
N SER A 236 -16.26 7.47 -30.96
CA SER A 236 -17.73 7.49 -30.78
C SER A 236 -18.45 7.38 -32.13
N GLY A 237 -19.53 6.61 -32.17
CA GLY A 237 -20.30 6.30 -33.39
C GLY A 237 -19.76 5.11 -34.19
N THR A 238 -18.63 4.52 -33.80
CA THR A 238 -18.13 3.29 -34.45
C THR A 238 -19.17 2.17 -34.30
N PRO A 239 -19.58 1.49 -35.38
CA PRO A 239 -20.57 0.41 -35.32
C PRO A 239 -20.09 -0.77 -34.46
N VAL A 240 -21.00 -1.28 -33.62
CA VAL A 240 -20.80 -2.50 -32.83
C VAL A 240 -21.65 -3.62 -33.43
N ARG A 241 -21.03 -4.78 -33.68
CA ARG A 241 -21.67 -5.94 -34.31
C ARG A 241 -21.71 -7.14 -33.38
N ALA A 242 -22.72 -7.99 -33.55
CA ALA A 242 -22.78 -9.26 -32.84
C ALA A 242 -21.75 -10.26 -33.43
N PRO A 243 -20.85 -10.85 -32.62
CA PRO A 243 -19.86 -11.81 -33.10
C PRO A 243 -20.48 -13.17 -33.49
N LEU A 244 -21.66 -13.49 -32.97
CA LEU A 244 -22.42 -14.69 -33.29
C LEU A 244 -23.92 -14.39 -33.26
N ALA A 245 -24.71 -15.27 -33.89
CA ALA A 245 -26.16 -15.15 -33.86
C ALA A 245 -26.71 -15.32 -32.44
N GLY A 246 -27.79 -14.60 -32.12
CA GLY A 246 -28.38 -14.61 -30.80
C GLY A 246 -29.76 -13.96 -30.75
N VAL A 247 -30.28 -13.84 -29.55
CA VAL A 247 -31.58 -13.19 -29.28
C VAL A 247 -31.37 -12.09 -28.25
N VAL A 248 -31.91 -10.89 -28.50
CA VAL A 248 -31.88 -9.81 -27.51
C VAL A 248 -32.59 -10.25 -26.24
N HIS A 249 -31.83 -10.43 -25.17
CA HIS A 249 -32.31 -10.92 -23.88
C HIS A 249 -32.77 -9.75 -22.99
N ALA A 250 -31.93 -8.72 -22.88
CA ALA A 250 -32.21 -7.51 -22.11
C ALA A 250 -31.46 -6.31 -22.70
N PHE A 251 -31.94 -5.09 -22.47
CA PHE A 251 -31.22 -3.85 -22.77
C PHE A 251 -31.71 -2.72 -21.86
N GLY A 252 -30.93 -1.65 -21.71
CA GLY A 252 -31.25 -0.52 -20.84
C GLY A 252 -30.19 0.57 -20.86
N ASP A 253 -30.42 1.66 -20.12
CA ASP A 253 -29.43 2.72 -19.88
C ASP A 253 -29.09 2.76 -18.38
N ASN A 254 -27.91 2.27 -18.02
CA ASN A 254 -27.36 2.31 -16.66
C ASN A 254 -26.58 3.62 -16.51
N ALA A 255 -27.30 4.73 -16.33
CA ALA A 255 -26.77 6.07 -16.50
C ALA A 255 -25.96 6.63 -15.30
N ASP A 256 -25.72 5.82 -14.27
CA ASP A 256 -24.95 6.27 -13.11
C ASP A 256 -23.48 6.57 -13.49
N PRO A 257 -22.80 7.49 -12.76
CA PRO A 257 -21.42 7.85 -13.05
C PRO A 257 -20.48 6.64 -13.01
N LEU A 258 -19.74 6.45 -14.11
CA LEU A 258 -18.82 5.35 -14.37
C LEU A 258 -19.49 3.95 -14.44
N ASP A 259 -20.80 3.87 -14.57
CA ASP A 259 -21.51 2.62 -14.92
C ASP A 259 -21.50 2.39 -16.45
N TYR A 260 -22.22 1.39 -16.95
CA TYR A 260 -22.23 0.99 -18.36
C TYR A 260 -22.82 2.03 -19.32
N GLY A 261 -23.67 2.94 -18.86
CA GLY A 261 -24.55 3.69 -19.77
C GLY A 261 -25.46 2.73 -20.56
N PRO A 262 -25.73 3.01 -21.85
CA PRO A 262 -26.51 2.12 -22.70
C PRO A 262 -25.88 0.73 -22.85
N VAL A 263 -26.63 -0.30 -22.43
CA VAL A 263 -26.23 -1.71 -22.41
C VAL A 263 -27.22 -2.59 -23.18
N ALA A 264 -26.69 -3.59 -23.89
CA ALA A 264 -27.47 -4.65 -24.52
C ALA A 264 -26.90 -6.03 -24.17
N ILE A 265 -27.79 -7.00 -23.94
CA ILE A 265 -27.44 -8.39 -23.64
C ILE A 265 -28.09 -9.29 -24.70
N LEU A 266 -27.28 -10.12 -25.33
CA LEU A 266 -27.74 -11.17 -26.24
C LEU A 266 -27.64 -12.53 -25.55
N GLY A 267 -28.69 -13.35 -25.67
CA GLY A 267 -28.69 -14.75 -25.29
C GLY A 267 -28.32 -15.64 -26.48
N HIS A 268 -27.55 -16.69 -26.18
CA HIS A 268 -27.02 -17.66 -27.12
C HIS A 268 -27.24 -19.07 -26.58
N SER A 269 -27.13 -20.06 -27.48
CA SER A 269 -27.15 -21.47 -27.14
C SER A 269 -26.02 -22.17 -27.87
N THR A 270 -25.30 -23.04 -27.18
CA THR A 270 -24.40 -24.01 -27.80
C THR A 270 -25.21 -25.08 -28.54
N ASP A 271 -24.53 -25.92 -29.33
CA ASP A 271 -25.14 -27.01 -30.10
C ASP A 271 -25.83 -28.06 -29.21
N ASP A 272 -25.36 -28.22 -27.97
CA ASP A 272 -25.91 -29.12 -26.94
C ASP A 272 -26.93 -28.43 -26.02
N GLY A 273 -27.34 -27.19 -26.33
CA GLY A 273 -28.42 -26.50 -25.63
C GLY A 273 -28.01 -25.72 -24.38
N ALA A 274 -26.72 -25.59 -24.08
CA ALA A 274 -26.27 -24.76 -22.96
C ALA A 274 -26.42 -23.28 -23.29
N ALA A 275 -27.18 -22.56 -22.45
CA ALA A 275 -27.40 -21.13 -22.61
C ALA A 275 -26.20 -20.33 -22.09
N PHE A 276 -25.86 -19.25 -22.77
CA PHE A 276 -24.89 -18.26 -22.33
C PHE A 276 -25.23 -16.89 -22.93
N PHE A 277 -24.56 -15.84 -22.48
CA PHE A 277 -24.90 -14.47 -22.83
C PHE A 277 -23.67 -13.67 -23.23
N THR A 278 -23.87 -12.65 -24.06
CA THR A 278 -22.89 -11.60 -24.31
C THR A 278 -23.46 -10.24 -23.92
N LEU A 279 -22.68 -9.45 -23.19
CA LEU A 279 -23.04 -8.10 -22.75
C LEU A 279 -22.21 -7.07 -23.53
N TYR A 280 -22.88 -6.02 -24.01
CA TYR A 280 -22.30 -4.89 -24.73
C TYR A 280 -22.65 -3.60 -24.00
N GLY A 281 -21.69 -3.04 -23.27
CA GLY A 281 -21.84 -1.77 -22.56
C GLY A 281 -21.35 -0.58 -23.37
N HIS A 282 -21.63 0.63 -22.86
CA HIS A 282 -21.13 1.91 -23.38
C HIS A 282 -21.59 2.24 -24.81
N LEU A 283 -22.80 1.81 -25.20
CA LEU A 283 -23.39 2.09 -26.51
C LEU A 283 -23.96 3.53 -26.59
N THR A 284 -24.40 3.94 -27.79
CA THR A 284 -25.23 5.15 -27.94
C THR A 284 -26.65 4.91 -27.43
N ARG A 285 -27.32 5.94 -26.91
CA ARG A 285 -28.74 5.85 -26.53
C ARG A 285 -29.66 5.51 -27.71
N GLU A 286 -29.29 5.96 -28.91
CA GLU A 286 -30.00 5.62 -30.16
C GLU A 286 -30.03 4.11 -30.41
N SER A 287 -28.95 3.39 -30.05
CA SER A 287 -28.85 1.94 -30.20
C SER A 287 -29.97 1.23 -29.44
N LEU A 288 -30.38 1.74 -28.26
CA LEU A 288 -31.47 1.13 -27.47
C LEU A 288 -32.83 1.23 -28.16
N GLY A 289 -33.06 2.29 -28.96
CA GLY A 289 -34.30 2.47 -29.71
C GLY A 289 -34.48 1.48 -30.87
N GLU A 290 -33.38 0.85 -31.31
CA GLU A 290 -33.35 -0.13 -32.39
C GLU A 290 -33.60 -1.57 -31.88
N LEU A 291 -33.55 -1.81 -30.56
CA LEU A 291 -33.60 -3.13 -29.95
C LEU A 291 -34.99 -3.48 -29.39
N ARG A 292 -35.36 -4.77 -29.48
CA ARG A 292 -36.55 -5.34 -28.82
C ARG A 292 -36.22 -6.67 -28.17
N VAL A 293 -36.66 -6.90 -26.94
CA VAL A 293 -36.50 -8.22 -26.28
C VAL A 293 -37.15 -9.31 -27.14
N GLY A 294 -36.42 -10.40 -27.39
CA GLY A 294 -36.83 -11.48 -28.29
C GLY A 294 -36.44 -11.28 -29.76
N GLN A 295 -35.89 -10.13 -30.15
CA GLN A 295 -35.37 -9.89 -31.50
C GLN A 295 -34.20 -10.84 -31.80
N ARG A 296 -34.26 -11.51 -32.96
CA ARG A 296 -33.15 -12.30 -33.47
C ARG A 296 -32.12 -11.39 -34.12
N VAL A 297 -30.85 -11.64 -33.83
CA VAL A 297 -29.69 -10.94 -34.39
C VAL A 297 -28.80 -11.98 -35.07
N GLN A 298 -28.39 -11.71 -36.31
CA GLN A 298 -27.47 -12.55 -37.06
C GLN A 298 -26.01 -12.24 -36.72
N SER A 299 -25.10 -13.19 -36.96
CA SER A 299 -23.66 -12.93 -36.85
C SER A 299 -23.24 -11.81 -37.83
N GLY A 300 -22.49 -10.82 -37.34
CA GLY A 300 -22.05 -9.64 -38.07
C GLY A 300 -23.10 -8.52 -38.21
N GLU A 301 -24.34 -8.75 -37.76
CA GLU A 301 -25.39 -7.74 -37.72
C GLU A 301 -25.03 -6.65 -36.71
N ARG A 302 -25.35 -5.39 -37.05
CA ARG A 302 -25.14 -4.25 -36.17
C ARG A 302 -26.13 -4.31 -35.02
N ILE A 303 -25.62 -4.19 -33.79
CA ILE A 303 -26.42 -4.15 -32.55
C ILE A 303 -26.36 -2.80 -31.85
N GLY A 304 -25.48 -1.90 -32.31
CA GLY A 304 -25.39 -0.53 -31.82
C GLY A 304 -24.21 0.23 -32.39
N ALA A 305 -23.79 1.27 -31.68
CA ALA A 305 -22.57 2.01 -31.92
C ALA A 305 -21.94 2.47 -30.60
N ILE A 306 -20.64 2.71 -30.57
CA ILE A 306 -19.91 3.21 -29.39
C ILE A 306 -20.43 4.59 -28.96
N GLY A 307 -20.76 4.74 -27.68
CA GLY A 307 -21.17 5.99 -27.08
C GLY A 307 -20.01 6.95 -26.81
N SER A 308 -20.30 8.24 -26.76
CA SER A 308 -19.36 9.25 -26.27
C SER A 308 -19.29 9.24 -24.74
N ALA A 309 -18.24 9.85 -24.18
CA ALA A 309 -18.10 10.08 -22.74
C ALA A 309 -19.36 10.66 -22.07
N GLY A 310 -20.10 11.53 -22.76
CA GLY A 310 -21.31 12.16 -22.24
C GLY A 310 -22.53 11.24 -22.14
N VAL A 311 -22.48 10.04 -22.73
CA VAL A 311 -23.60 9.08 -22.72
C VAL A 311 -23.23 7.72 -22.15
N ASN A 312 -21.95 7.36 -22.11
CA ASN A 312 -21.49 6.04 -21.68
C ASN A 312 -21.07 5.96 -20.20
N GLY A 313 -21.47 6.91 -19.35
CA GLY A 313 -21.08 6.97 -17.94
C GLY A 313 -19.81 7.79 -17.66
N GLY A 314 -19.24 8.48 -18.64
CA GLY A 314 -18.02 9.30 -18.46
C GLY A 314 -16.72 8.57 -18.75
N TRP A 315 -16.79 7.44 -19.45
CA TRP A 315 -15.63 6.65 -19.86
C TRP A 315 -15.07 7.13 -21.21
N PRO A 316 -13.78 6.90 -21.48
CA PRO A 316 -13.24 7.02 -22.84
C PRO A 316 -14.10 6.24 -23.84
N PRO A 317 -14.36 6.72 -25.06
CA PRO A 317 -15.19 6.01 -26.03
C PRO A 317 -14.68 4.57 -26.31
N HIS A 318 -15.47 3.58 -25.91
CA HIS A 318 -15.20 2.16 -26.14
C HIS A 318 -16.50 1.36 -26.10
N VAL A 319 -16.46 0.12 -26.59
CA VAL A 319 -17.47 -0.90 -26.24
C VAL A 319 -16.85 -1.87 -25.23
N HIS A 320 -17.60 -2.17 -24.19
CA HIS A 320 -17.26 -3.22 -23.22
C HIS A 320 -17.96 -4.52 -23.62
N LEU A 321 -17.19 -5.57 -23.88
CA LEU A 321 -17.69 -6.90 -24.22
C LEU A 321 -17.44 -7.87 -23.07
N GLN A 322 -18.50 -8.55 -22.63
CA GLN A 322 -18.39 -9.68 -21.69
C GLN A 322 -19.05 -10.93 -22.22
N LEU A 323 -18.51 -12.07 -21.82
CA LEU A 323 -19.10 -13.38 -21.96
C LEU A 323 -19.60 -13.81 -20.59
N ILE A 324 -20.87 -14.19 -20.48
CA ILE A 324 -21.51 -14.55 -19.21
C ILE A 324 -22.11 -15.95 -19.34
N VAL A 325 -21.71 -16.89 -18.49
CA VAL A 325 -22.20 -18.28 -18.54
C VAL A 325 -23.47 -18.50 -17.71
N ASP A 326 -23.75 -17.60 -16.76
CA ASP A 326 -25.01 -17.52 -16.03
C ASP A 326 -25.22 -16.07 -15.58
N LEU A 327 -26.35 -15.46 -15.98
CA LEU A 327 -26.72 -14.08 -15.59
C LEU A 327 -27.06 -13.95 -14.10
N LEU A 328 -27.12 -15.06 -13.37
CA LEU A 328 -27.68 -15.13 -12.04
C LEU A 328 -29.07 -14.46 -12.05
N ASP A 329 -29.42 -13.78 -10.96
CA ASP A 329 -30.66 -13.00 -10.85
C ASP A 329 -30.40 -11.50 -11.08
N LEU A 330 -29.31 -11.17 -11.79
CA LEU A 330 -28.83 -9.78 -11.96
C LEU A 330 -29.28 -9.14 -13.27
N ALA A 331 -29.60 -9.94 -14.30
CA ALA A 331 -29.99 -9.45 -15.62
C ALA A 331 -29.00 -8.39 -16.15
N ARG A 332 -29.47 -7.15 -16.40
CA ARG A 332 -28.63 -6.05 -16.90
C ARG A 332 -27.70 -5.42 -15.85
N GLU A 333 -27.88 -5.78 -14.58
CA GLU A 333 -27.06 -5.32 -13.46
C GLU A 333 -25.88 -6.29 -13.20
N PHE A 334 -25.61 -7.21 -14.13
CA PHE A 334 -24.46 -8.10 -14.06
C PHE A 334 -23.17 -7.27 -14.03
N PRO A 335 -22.23 -7.52 -13.10
CA PRO A 335 -21.11 -6.61 -12.88
C PRO A 335 -20.06 -6.63 -13.99
N GLY A 336 -19.60 -5.44 -14.38
CA GLY A 336 -18.45 -5.23 -15.26
C GLY A 336 -17.11 -5.38 -14.57
N VAL A 337 -17.15 -5.28 -13.23
CA VAL A 337 -15.98 -5.20 -12.37
C VAL A 337 -16.28 -5.90 -11.05
N CYS A 338 -15.33 -6.67 -10.53
CA CYS A 338 -15.43 -7.31 -9.22
C CYS A 338 -14.25 -6.98 -8.29
N ARG A 339 -14.37 -7.39 -7.02
CA ARG A 339 -13.28 -7.34 -6.05
C ARG A 339 -12.20 -8.37 -6.40
N ALA A 340 -10.96 -8.10 -6.05
CA ALA A 340 -9.87 -9.05 -6.28
C ALA A 340 -10.01 -10.33 -5.44
N SER A 341 -10.57 -10.24 -4.22
CA SER A 341 -10.94 -11.41 -3.41
C SER A 341 -11.98 -12.32 -4.07
N GLU A 342 -12.87 -11.75 -4.89
CA GLU A 342 -13.94 -12.46 -5.58
C GLU A 342 -13.56 -12.86 -7.03
N ARG A 343 -12.33 -12.53 -7.47
CA ARG A 343 -11.84 -12.73 -8.84
C ARG A 343 -12.08 -14.14 -9.36
N ASP A 344 -11.73 -15.17 -8.59
CA ASP A 344 -11.83 -16.57 -9.05
C ASP A 344 -13.27 -16.96 -9.42
N VAL A 345 -14.25 -16.51 -8.62
CA VAL A 345 -15.66 -16.84 -8.84
C VAL A 345 -16.24 -16.03 -10.01
N TRP A 346 -16.02 -14.71 -10.01
CA TRP A 346 -16.56 -13.85 -11.08
C TRP A 346 -15.92 -14.12 -12.43
N CYS A 347 -14.62 -14.40 -12.50
CA CYS A 347 -13.97 -14.81 -13.75
C CYS A 347 -14.43 -16.18 -14.25
N ALA A 348 -15.01 -17.03 -13.38
CA ALA A 348 -15.61 -18.29 -13.79
C ALA A 348 -17.07 -18.13 -14.25
N LEU A 349 -17.79 -17.11 -13.75
CA LEU A 349 -19.14 -16.72 -14.20
C LEU A 349 -19.10 -15.83 -15.46
N SER A 350 -18.04 -15.06 -15.62
CA SER A 350 -17.78 -14.18 -16.76
C SER A 350 -16.40 -14.48 -17.35
N PRO A 351 -16.20 -15.61 -18.04
CA PRO A 351 -14.90 -16.02 -18.57
C PRO A 351 -14.40 -15.11 -19.68
N ASP A 352 -13.11 -15.25 -20.00
CA ASP A 352 -12.40 -14.40 -20.95
C ASP A 352 -13.11 -14.34 -22.33
N PRO A 353 -13.67 -13.18 -22.73
CA PRO A 353 -14.40 -13.04 -24.00
C PRO A 353 -13.47 -12.83 -25.19
N THR A 354 -12.15 -12.90 -25.02
CA THR A 354 -11.15 -12.59 -26.06
C THR A 354 -11.39 -13.32 -27.38
N ASP A 355 -11.76 -14.60 -27.34
CA ASP A 355 -12.03 -15.38 -28.55
C ASP A 355 -13.23 -14.82 -29.35
N LEU A 356 -14.19 -14.16 -28.70
CA LEU A 356 -15.35 -13.51 -29.35
C LEU A 356 -14.97 -12.20 -30.06
N VAL A 357 -13.85 -11.58 -29.71
CA VAL A 357 -13.40 -10.31 -30.32
C VAL A 357 -12.87 -10.53 -31.74
N GLY A 358 -12.37 -11.74 -32.05
CA GLY A 358 -11.69 -12.04 -33.31
C GLY A 358 -10.27 -11.48 -33.35
N LEU A 359 -9.50 -11.61 -32.26
CA LEU A 359 -8.12 -11.08 -32.16
C LEU A 359 -7.15 -11.63 -33.21
N ASP A 360 -7.39 -12.81 -33.76
CA ASP A 360 -6.64 -13.41 -34.86
C ASP A 360 -6.61 -12.54 -36.12
N ARG A 361 -7.62 -11.66 -36.26
CA ARG A 361 -7.76 -10.69 -37.35
C ARG A 361 -6.99 -9.38 -37.12
N PHE A 362 -6.47 -9.18 -35.90
CA PHE A 362 -5.64 -8.04 -35.55
C PHE A 362 -4.15 -8.41 -35.53
N ARG A 363 -3.33 -7.49 -36.04
CA ARG A 363 -1.89 -7.47 -35.74
C ARG A 363 -1.70 -6.67 -34.46
N LEU A 364 -1.51 -7.38 -33.35
CA LEU A 364 -1.21 -6.75 -32.07
C LEU A 364 0.18 -6.11 -32.15
N LYS A 365 0.25 -4.82 -31.86
CA LYS A 365 1.52 -4.13 -31.63
C LYS A 365 1.69 -3.96 -30.13
N ALA A 366 2.84 -4.44 -29.63
CA ALA A 366 3.26 -4.14 -28.28
C ALA A 366 3.40 -2.61 -28.11
N GLU A 367 3.23 -2.14 -26.87
CA GLU A 367 3.41 -0.73 -26.56
C GLU A 367 4.83 -0.26 -26.92
N ALA A 368 4.97 1.04 -27.21
CA ALA A 368 6.27 1.69 -27.28
C ALA A 368 6.92 1.86 -25.88
N THR A 369 6.26 1.44 -24.79
CA THR A 369 6.59 1.81 -23.41
C THR A 369 6.97 0.66 -22.49
N THR A 370 6.86 -0.60 -22.91
CA THR A 370 7.31 -1.75 -22.11
C THR A 370 8.48 -2.46 -22.79
N HIS A 371 9.65 -2.43 -22.15
CA HIS A 371 10.80 -3.28 -22.48
C HIS A 371 10.52 -4.76 -22.17
N GLU A 372 9.55 -5.38 -22.83
CA GLU A 372 9.54 -6.83 -22.98
C GLU A 372 10.57 -7.17 -24.05
N ARG A 373 11.73 -7.69 -23.61
CA ARG A 373 12.71 -8.28 -24.52
C ARG A 373 12.04 -9.51 -25.15
N ASP A 374 11.86 -9.46 -26.47
CA ASP A 374 11.61 -10.63 -27.30
C ASP A 374 12.60 -11.74 -26.92
N GLN A 375 12.12 -12.78 -26.24
CA GLN A 375 12.78 -14.09 -26.26
C GLN A 375 12.14 -14.91 -27.38
N PRO A 376 12.94 -15.45 -28.32
CA PRO A 376 12.42 -16.30 -29.38
C PRO A 376 12.21 -17.73 -28.83
N ASP A 377 11.09 -17.94 -28.14
CA ASP A 377 10.51 -19.25 -27.89
C ASP A 377 9.51 -19.52 -29.04
N GLY A 378 9.79 -20.55 -29.84
CA GLY A 378 9.06 -20.92 -31.05
C GLY A 378 7.71 -21.64 -30.82
N SER A 379 6.95 -21.30 -29.77
CA SER A 379 5.58 -21.81 -29.58
C SER A 379 4.53 -20.74 -29.94
N SER A 380 3.92 -20.91 -31.12
CA SER A 380 2.94 -20.00 -31.72
C SER A 380 1.60 -20.03 -30.98
N SER A 381 1.35 -19.06 -30.11
CA SER A 381 0.00 -18.60 -29.79
C SER A 381 -0.03 -17.08 -29.74
N ARG A 382 -0.60 -16.43 -30.76
CA ARG A 382 -0.71 -14.97 -30.87
C ARG A 382 -1.54 -14.33 -29.74
N THR A 383 -2.27 -15.11 -28.95
CA THR A 383 -3.05 -14.66 -27.77
C THR A 383 -2.22 -14.62 -26.47
N ARG A 384 -0.96 -15.07 -26.46
CA ARG A 384 -0.13 -15.13 -25.22
C ARG A 384 0.26 -13.75 -24.67
N GLY A 385 0.41 -12.73 -25.53
CA GLY A 385 0.68 -11.34 -25.13
C GLY A 385 -0.57 -10.54 -24.71
N PHE A 386 -1.76 -11.12 -24.91
CA PHE A 386 -3.03 -10.50 -24.51
C PHE A 386 -3.40 -10.80 -23.06
N ARG A 387 -3.09 -12.00 -22.58
CA ARG A 387 -3.33 -12.40 -21.18
C ARG A 387 -2.29 -11.73 -20.29
N LEU A 388 -2.75 -11.07 -19.23
CA LEU A 388 -1.87 -10.60 -18.16
C LEU A 388 -1.14 -11.80 -17.56
N GLN A 389 0.16 -11.90 -17.84
CA GLN A 389 1.06 -12.62 -16.95
C GLN A 389 1.42 -11.65 -15.84
N ALA A 390 0.49 -11.41 -14.91
CA ALA A 390 0.90 -10.87 -13.63
C ALA A 390 1.95 -11.84 -13.08
N GLU A 391 3.20 -11.41 -12.92
CA GLU A 391 4.15 -12.21 -12.17
C GLU A 391 3.54 -12.39 -10.79
N ASP A 392 3.20 -13.64 -10.48
CA ASP A 392 2.68 -13.98 -9.16
C ASP A 392 3.68 -13.43 -8.13
N ARG A 393 3.17 -12.77 -7.09
CA ARG A 393 3.97 -12.23 -5.99
C ARG A 393 4.98 -13.27 -5.48
N LEU A 394 4.63 -14.55 -5.49
CA LEU A 394 5.54 -15.66 -5.16
C LEU A 394 6.71 -15.81 -6.14
N GLN A 395 6.49 -15.62 -7.43
CA GLN A 395 7.55 -15.63 -8.45
C GLN A 395 8.50 -14.44 -8.27
N ILE A 396 7.98 -13.24 -8.01
CA ILE A 396 8.80 -12.05 -7.72
C ILE A 396 9.65 -12.31 -6.47
N LEU A 397 9.05 -12.84 -5.40
CA LEU A 397 9.77 -13.21 -4.18
C LEU A 397 10.86 -14.25 -4.43
N HIS A 398 10.59 -15.26 -5.26
CA HIS A 398 11.57 -16.26 -5.65
C HIS A 398 12.74 -15.65 -6.43
N LYS A 399 12.46 -14.87 -7.48
CA LYS A 399 13.48 -14.15 -8.27
C LYS A 399 14.29 -13.18 -7.41
N ARG A 400 13.65 -12.44 -6.50
CA ARG A 400 14.34 -11.55 -5.57
C ARG A 400 15.34 -12.31 -4.71
N ARG A 401 14.96 -13.48 -4.18
CA ARG A 401 15.83 -14.33 -3.34
C ARG A 401 17.00 -14.96 -4.10
N SER A 402 16.89 -15.13 -5.41
CA SER A 402 17.96 -15.66 -6.25
C SER A 402 18.88 -14.57 -6.81
N LEU A 403 18.36 -13.36 -7.04
CA LEU A 403 19.08 -12.25 -7.68
C LEU A 403 19.67 -11.23 -6.70
N LEU A 404 19.09 -11.06 -5.50
CA LEU A 404 19.53 -10.05 -4.53
C LEU A 404 20.11 -10.68 -3.25
N GLY A 405 20.95 -9.92 -2.55
CA GLY A 405 21.52 -10.30 -1.26
C GLY A 405 20.42 -10.59 -0.22
N ARG A 406 20.53 -11.72 0.49
CA ARG A 406 19.51 -12.17 1.46
C ARG A 406 19.40 -11.30 2.71
N ASN A 407 20.40 -10.45 2.97
CA ASN A 407 20.40 -9.46 4.03
C ASN A 407 19.59 -8.19 3.69
N LEU A 408 19.03 -8.08 2.48
CA LEU A 408 18.07 -7.04 2.10
C LEU A 408 16.65 -7.46 2.49
N SER A 409 16.26 -7.16 3.72
CA SER A 409 14.99 -7.55 4.32
C SER A 409 13.77 -6.98 3.58
N LEU A 410 12.63 -7.65 3.78
CA LEU A 410 11.31 -7.17 3.40
C LEU A 410 10.50 -6.95 4.68
N ALA A 411 9.62 -5.95 4.66
CA ALA A 411 8.65 -5.74 5.72
C ALA A 411 7.50 -6.75 5.61
N TYR A 412 6.85 -6.99 6.75
CA TYR A 412 5.69 -7.87 6.92
C TYR A 412 5.94 -9.36 6.68
N ARG A 413 5.03 -10.19 7.21
CA ARG A 413 5.02 -11.64 6.98
C ARG A 413 4.61 -11.98 5.54
N ASP A 414 3.61 -11.27 5.02
CA ASP A 414 3.20 -11.29 3.61
C ASP A 414 3.58 -9.94 2.97
N PRO A 415 4.73 -9.87 2.27
CA PRO A 415 5.20 -8.64 1.64
C PRO A 415 4.16 -8.04 0.70
N VAL A 416 4.08 -6.71 0.64
CA VAL A 416 3.19 -6.00 -0.28
C VAL A 416 3.91 -5.75 -1.60
N HIS A 417 3.29 -6.09 -2.73
CA HIS A 417 3.79 -5.76 -4.06
C HIS A 417 3.23 -4.41 -4.50
N VAL A 418 3.91 -3.34 -4.10
CA VAL A 418 3.51 -1.96 -4.42
C VAL A 418 3.87 -1.64 -5.87
N VAL A 419 2.87 -1.22 -6.65
CA VAL A 419 3.04 -0.87 -8.08
C VAL A 419 2.76 0.61 -8.37
N ARG A 420 2.13 1.33 -7.44
CA ARG A 420 1.86 2.78 -7.56
C ARG A 420 1.84 3.47 -6.20
N GLY A 421 2.17 4.76 -6.19
CA GLY A 421 1.92 5.64 -5.05
C GLY A 421 1.35 7.00 -5.49
N TRP A 422 0.50 7.58 -4.66
CA TRP A 422 -0.03 8.94 -4.82
C TRP A 422 -0.24 9.59 -3.45
N MET A 423 0.40 10.75 -3.24
CA MET A 423 0.36 11.49 -1.97
C MET A 423 0.71 10.58 -0.77
N GLN A 424 -0.19 10.38 0.19
CA GLN A 424 -0.01 9.50 1.35
C GLN A 424 -0.44 8.04 1.12
N TYR A 425 -0.79 7.66 -0.11
CA TYR A 425 -1.30 6.34 -0.44
C TYR A 425 -0.35 5.53 -1.32
N LEU A 426 -0.30 4.23 -1.07
CA LEU A 426 0.34 3.21 -1.91
C LEU A 426 -0.72 2.25 -2.45
N TYR A 427 -0.47 1.68 -3.62
CA TYR A 427 -1.40 0.75 -4.27
C TYR A 427 -0.66 -0.51 -4.69
N ASP A 428 -1.27 -1.66 -4.41
CA ASP A 428 -0.76 -2.96 -4.85
C ASP A 428 -1.26 -3.34 -6.26
N GLU A 429 -0.82 -4.49 -6.74
CA GLU A 429 -1.14 -5.04 -8.06
C GLU A 429 -2.64 -5.29 -8.29
N THR A 430 -3.42 -5.37 -7.22
CA THR A 430 -4.88 -5.56 -7.27
C THR A 430 -5.65 -4.24 -7.24
N GLY A 431 -4.95 -3.12 -7.05
CA GLY A 431 -5.56 -1.80 -6.89
C GLY A 431 -6.01 -1.51 -5.46
N ARG A 432 -5.66 -2.37 -4.51
CA ARG A 432 -5.92 -2.09 -3.10
C ARG A 432 -5.07 -0.92 -2.65
N ARG A 433 -5.74 0.07 -2.08
CA ARG A 433 -5.15 1.26 -1.47
C ARG A 433 -4.63 0.93 -0.07
N TYR A 434 -3.45 1.43 0.25
CA TYR A 434 -2.85 1.40 1.58
C TYR A 434 -2.52 2.83 2.03
N LEU A 435 -2.91 3.20 3.24
CA LEU A 435 -2.44 4.41 3.90
C LEU A 435 -0.99 4.23 4.36
N ASP A 436 -0.09 5.07 3.86
CA ASP A 436 1.32 5.06 4.21
C ASP A 436 1.57 5.87 5.49
N ALA A 437 1.67 5.16 6.61
CA ALA A 437 1.98 5.74 7.91
C ALA A 437 3.48 5.63 8.28
N TYR A 438 4.38 5.33 7.33
CA TYR A 438 5.78 4.99 7.63
C TYR A 438 6.85 5.81 6.89
N ASN A 439 6.63 6.07 5.60
CA ASN A 439 7.68 6.59 4.74
C ASN A 439 7.79 8.12 4.85
N ASN A 440 8.96 8.61 5.31
CA ASN A 440 9.29 10.05 5.24
C ASN A 440 10.07 10.44 3.99
N VAL A 441 10.51 9.47 3.20
CA VAL A 441 11.29 9.72 1.97
C VAL A 441 10.45 10.46 0.94
N PRO A 442 9.23 10.00 0.57
CA PRO A 442 8.26 10.79 -0.19
C PRO A 442 7.63 11.87 0.70
N HIS A 443 8.46 12.78 1.21
CA HIS A 443 8.10 13.78 2.22
C HIS A 443 6.91 14.64 1.83
N VAL A 444 6.85 15.12 0.59
CA VAL A 444 5.72 15.91 0.07
C VAL A 444 4.66 15.05 -0.62
N GLY A 445 4.73 13.73 -0.45
CA GLY A 445 3.80 12.76 -1.04
C GLY A 445 4.39 12.00 -2.23
N HIS A 446 3.94 10.76 -2.41
CA HIS A 446 4.26 9.90 -3.54
C HIS A 446 3.81 10.55 -4.86
N SER A 447 4.69 10.53 -5.86
CA SER A 447 4.42 11.02 -7.21
C SER A 447 3.91 12.46 -7.28
N HIS A 448 4.28 13.32 -6.32
CA HIS A 448 3.83 14.72 -6.30
C HIS A 448 4.19 15.43 -7.62
N SER A 449 3.17 15.94 -8.33
CA SER A 449 3.29 16.40 -9.72
C SER A 449 4.34 17.49 -9.92
N SER A 450 4.48 18.45 -8.99
CA SER A 450 5.51 19.49 -9.05
C SER A 450 6.94 18.93 -9.00
N VAL A 451 7.20 17.91 -8.17
CA VAL A 451 8.55 17.33 -8.04
C VAL A 451 8.88 16.46 -9.26
N VAL A 452 7.92 15.64 -9.69
CA VAL A 452 8.05 14.82 -10.91
C VAL A 452 8.29 15.71 -12.13
N GLY A 453 7.49 16.77 -12.26
CA GLY A 453 7.59 17.75 -13.35
C GLY A 453 8.96 18.43 -13.39
N ALA A 454 9.42 19.00 -12.27
CA ALA A 454 10.70 19.68 -12.20
C ALA A 454 11.89 18.76 -12.54
N ALA A 455 11.90 17.53 -12.00
CA ALA A 455 12.95 16.56 -12.29
C ALA A 455 12.94 16.12 -13.77
N ALA A 456 11.76 15.82 -14.34
CA ALA A 456 11.62 15.39 -15.71
C ALA A 456 11.94 16.51 -16.72
N GLU A 457 11.54 17.74 -16.43
CA GLU A 457 11.89 18.92 -17.22
C GLU A 457 13.40 19.15 -17.24
N GLN A 458 14.04 19.18 -16.07
CA GLN A 458 15.48 19.37 -16.00
C GLN A 458 16.25 18.24 -16.69
N MET A 459 15.80 16.98 -16.56
CA MET A 459 16.42 15.83 -17.23
C MET A 459 16.41 15.94 -18.76
N ARG A 460 15.36 16.54 -19.34
CA ARG A 460 15.27 16.78 -20.80
C ARG A 460 16.25 17.84 -21.28
N VAL A 461 16.64 18.77 -20.41
CA VAL A 461 17.55 19.87 -20.73
C VAL A 461 19.00 19.49 -20.46
N LEU A 462 19.33 19.12 -19.21
CA LEU A 462 20.69 18.83 -18.77
C LEU A 462 20.72 18.04 -17.45
N ASN A 463 21.53 16.99 -17.43
CA ASN A 463 21.90 16.25 -16.22
C ASN A 463 23.42 16.06 -16.16
N THR A 464 24.12 16.93 -15.43
CA THR A 464 25.59 16.93 -15.36
C THR A 464 26.12 17.17 -13.95
N ASN A 465 27.42 16.92 -13.76
CA ASN A 465 28.12 17.12 -12.49
C ASN A 465 28.44 18.61 -12.22
N THR A 466 28.92 18.91 -11.01
CA THR A 466 29.15 20.27 -10.50
C THR A 466 30.46 20.94 -10.94
N ARG A 467 31.26 20.33 -11.83
CA ARG A 467 32.46 20.99 -12.39
C ARG A 467 32.15 22.06 -13.43
N TYR A 468 30.93 22.02 -13.98
CA TYR A 468 30.42 23.05 -14.87
C TYR A 468 29.52 23.99 -14.07
N LEU A 469 29.63 25.29 -14.33
CA LEU A 469 28.79 26.28 -13.65
C LEU A 469 27.31 26.07 -14.01
N HIS A 470 26.45 26.09 -13.00
CA HIS A 470 25.01 26.05 -13.14
C HIS A 470 24.35 26.78 -11.96
N ASP A 471 23.28 27.51 -12.22
CA ASP A 471 22.51 28.27 -11.23
C ASP A 471 21.78 27.38 -10.21
N LEU A 472 21.14 26.28 -10.62
CA LEU A 472 20.35 25.40 -9.75
C LEU A 472 21.07 24.90 -8.50
N VAL A 473 22.36 24.54 -8.59
CA VAL A 473 23.12 24.09 -7.41
C VAL A 473 23.41 25.25 -6.44
N VAL A 474 23.62 26.45 -6.98
CA VAL A 474 23.81 27.68 -6.19
C VAL A 474 22.49 28.09 -5.53
N GLU A 475 21.41 28.08 -6.29
CA GLU A 475 20.06 28.41 -5.79
C GLU A 475 19.61 27.43 -4.72
N TYR A 476 19.78 26.12 -4.95
CA TYR A 476 19.41 25.10 -3.97
C TYR A 476 20.24 25.23 -2.69
N GLY A 477 21.55 25.47 -2.81
CA GLY A 477 22.40 25.76 -1.66
C GLY A 477 21.95 27.01 -0.88
N ALA A 478 21.60 28.09 -1.58
CA ALA A 478 21.09 29.32 -0.97
C ALA A 478 19.72 29.11 -0.27
N ARG A 479 18.80 28.37 -0.91
CA ARG A 479 17.47 28.07 -0.37
C ARG A 479 17.50 27.13 0.85
N LEU A 480 18.45 26.19 0.90
CA LEU A 480 18.64 25.34 2.08
C LEU A 480 19.32 26.08 3.23
N THR A 481 20.29 26.94 2.95
CA THR A 481 20.99 27.69 4.00
C THR A 481 20.12 28.80 4.57
N SER A 482 19.20 29.37 3.79
CA SER A 482 18.24 30.36 4.28
C SER A 482 17.20 29.81 5.25
N THR A 483 17.03 28.48 5.34
CA THR A 483 16.19 27.84 6.36
C THR A 483 16.96 27.54 7.65
N LEU A 484 18.28 27.74 7.69
CA LEU A 484 19.15 27.42 8.83
C LEU A 484 19.64 28.69 9.56
N PRO A 485 20.08 28.59 10.83
CA PRO A 485 20.74 29.69 11.53
C PRO A 485 21.99 30.23 10.81
N ASP A 486 22.21 31.55 10.88
CA ASP A 486 23.25 32.30 10.15
C ASP A 486 24.65 31.65 10.03
N PRO A 487 25.22 30.99 11.07
CA PRO A 487 26.55 30.40 10.94
C PRO A 487 26.62 29.27 9.90
N LEU A 488 25.51 28.57 9.62
CA LEU A 488 25.43 27.39 8.76
C LEU A 488 25.12 27.80 7.31
N ARG A 489 26.17 28.17 6.56
CA ARG A 489 26.02 28.79 5.23
C ARG A 489 26.84 28.16 4.11
N VAL A 490 27.56 27.07 4.36
CA VAL A 490 28.34 26.34 3.34
C VAL A 490 27.74 24.96 3.13
N CYS A 491 27.36 24.64 1.90
CA CYS A 491 26.75 23.37 1.51
C CYS A 491 27.71 22.47 0.74
N TYR A 492 27.72 21.20 1.08
CA TYR A 492 28.25 20.11 0.25
C TYR A 492 27.10 19.17 -0.12
N PHE A 493 27.02 18.77 -1.38
CA PHE A 493 26.00 17.83 -1.85
C PHE A 493 26.61 16.46 -2.15
N VAL A 494 25.84 15.42 -1.81
CA VAL A 494 26.14 14.00 -2.00
C VAL A 494 24.83 13.26 -2.36
N ASN A 495 24.81 11.94 -2.37
CA ASN A 495 23.68 11.15 -2.88
C ASN A 495 22.88 10.42 -1.81
N SER A 496 23.33 10.41 -0.56
CA SER A 496 22.61 9.76 0.54
C SER A 496 22.93 10.37 1.90
N GLY A 497 22.12 10.05 2.92
CA GLY A 497 22.42 10.38 4.30
C GLY A 497 23.72 9.71 4.80
N SER A 498 24.04 8.49 4.35
CA SER A 498 25.31 7.83 4.67
C SER A 498 26.50 8.63 4.15
N GLU A 499 26.49 9.04 2.88
CA GLU A 499 27.58 9.85 2.33
C GLU A 499 27.71 11.20 3.03
N ALA A 500 26.58 11.78 3.45
CA ALA A 500 26.55 13.06 4.13
C ALA A 500 27.12 12.94 5.55
N ASN A 501 26.75 11.91 6.32
CA ASN A 501 27.34 11.65 7.63
C ASN A 501 28.83 11.29 7.54
N GLU A 502 29.25 10.52 6.53
CA GLU A 502 30.68 10.22 6.30
C GLU A 502 31.48 11.51 6.03
N LEU A 503 30.95 12.39 5.17
CA LEU A 503 31.57 13.68 4.88
C LEU A 503 31.58 14.59 6.11
N ALA A 504 30.51 14.64 6.90
CA ALA A 504 30.45 15.42 8.14
C ALA A 504 31.54 14.99 9.13
N ILE A 505 31.75 13.68 9.32
CA ILE A 505 32.84 13.16 10.16
C ILE A 505 34.21 13.51 9.56
N ARG A 506 34.36 13.45 8.24
CA ARG A 506 35.61 13.83 7.57
C ARG A 506 35.94 15.32 7.72
N LEU A 507 34.93 16.19 7.64
CA LEU A 507 35.04 17.62 7.92
C LEU A 507 35.45 17.85 9.38
N ALA A 508 34.77 17.21 10.32
CA ALA A 508 35.05 17.31 11.75
C ALA A 508 36.49 16.86 12.10
N ARG A 509 36.94 15.72 11.57
CA ARG A 509 38.32 15.22 11.77
C ARG A 509 39.35 16.17 11.18
N THR A 510 39.09 16.72 10.00
CA THR A 510 40.00 17.66 9.35
C THR A 510 40.10 18.97 10.12
N HIS A 511 38.99 19.46 10.66
CA HIS A 511 38.94 20.71 11.42
C HIS A 511 39.60 20.58 12.80
N THR A 512 39.22 19.55 13.56
CA THR A 512 39.67 19.37 14.95
C THR A 512 41.04 18.72 15.06
N LYS A 513 41.49 17.99 14.02
CA LYS A 513 42.65 17.09 14.02
C LYS A 513 42.56 16.00 15.11
N ARG A 514 41.34 15.62 15.50
CA ARG A 514 41.04 14.57 16.50
C ARG A 514 40.27 13.42 15.87
N ARG A 515 40.18 12.30 16.59
CA ARG A 515 39.52 11.06 16.12
C ARG A 515 38.38 10.59 17.02
N ASP A 516 38.49 10.77 18.34
CA ASP A 516 37.49 10.32 19.31
C ASP A 516 36.12 10.97 19.06
N LEU A 517 35.06 10.17 18.96
CA LEU A 517 33.70 10.60 18.64
C LEU A 517 32.72 10.09 19.70
N ILE A 518 31.81 10.95 20.15
CA ILE A 518 30.71 10.55 21.04
C ILE A 518 29.45 10.33 20.23
N VAL A 519 28.76 9.22 20.49
CA VAL A 519 27.45 8.85 19.90
C VAL A 519 26.46 8.50 21.00
N LEU A 520 25.17 8.49 20.69
CA LEU A 520 24.13 7.99 21.60
C LEU A 520 23.94 6.48 21.41
N ASP A 521 23.58 5.80 22.49
CA ASP A 521 23.17 4.41 22.42
C ASP A 521 21.99 4.22 21.46
N HIS A 522 21.92 3.05 20.84
CA HIS A 522 20.99 2.71 19.76
C HIS A 522 20.96 3.63 18.53
N ALA A 523 21.92 4.56 18.38
CA ALA A 523 21.98 5.42 17.20
C ALA A 523 22.33 4.66 15.91
N TYR A 524 21.84 5.18 14.78
CA TYR A 524 22.16 4.70 13.43
C TYR A 524 22.39 5.87 12.47
N HIS A 525 23.61 5.98 11.95
CA HIS A 525 24.00 7.12 11.10
C HIS A 525 24.29 6.74 9.64
N GLY A 526 24.24 5.46 9.27
CA GLY A 526 24.44 5.02 7.89
C GLY A 526 25.08 3.64 7.75
N ASN A 527 25.51 3.31 6.54
CA ASN A 527 25.92 1.96 6.16
C ASN A 527 27.36 1.84 5.62
N THR A 528 28.14 2.93 5.61
CA THR A 528 29.57 2.88 5.27
C THR A 528 30.38 2.33 6.44
N THR A 529 31.64 1.95 6.21
CA THR A 529 32.51 1.35 7.24
C THR A 529 32.62 2.21 8.50
N THR A 530 32.87 3.52 8.37
CA THR A 530 32.94 4.41 9.53
C THR A 530 31.58 4.49 10.23
N LEU A 531 30.48 4.56 9.48
CA LEU A 531 29.14 4.73 10.05
C LEU A 531 28.60 3.48 10.74
N VAL A 532 28.92 2.29 10.23
CA VAL A 532 28.66 1.03 10.93
C VAL A 532 29.44 0.99 12.25
N ALA A 533 30.71 1.41 12.24
CA ALA A 533 31.55 1.42 13.43
C ALA A 533 31.11 2.43 14.52
N ILE A 534 30.35 3.47 14.16
CA ILE A 534 29.82 4.47 15.11
C ILE A 534 28.34 4.27 15.44
N SER A 535 27.67 3.23 14.93
CA SER A 535 26.24 3.00 15.15
C SER A 535 26.03 1.85 16.14
N PRO A 536 25.71 2.12 17.42
CA PRO A 536 25.47 1.05 18.41
C PRO A 536 24.38 0.07 17.98
N TYR A 537 23.36 0.54 17.26
CA TYR A 537 22.34 -0.32 16.65
C TYR A 537 22.93 -1.43 15.76
N LYS A 538 24.08 -1.20 15.13
CA LYS A 538 24.77 -2.17 14.27
C LYS A 538 25.80 -2.98 15.04
N PHE A 539 26.75 -2.33 15.71
CA PHE A 539 27.86 -3.07 16.30
C PHE A 539 27.50 -3.84 17.58
N ASN A 540 26.40 -3.48 18.27
CA ASN A 540 25.84 -4.30 19.37
C ASN A 540 24.82 -5.34 18.88
N GLY A 541 24.42 -5.26 17.60
CA GLY A 541 23.45 -6.16 17.00
C GLY A 541 24.09 -7.43 16.41
N PRO A 542 23.28 -8.35 15.85
CA PRO A 542 23.77 -9.56 15.21
C PRO A 542 24.80 -9.27 14.11
N GLY A 543 26.00 -9.85 14.25
CA GLY A 543 27.11 -9.70 13.30
C GLY A 543 28.01 -8.48 13.54
N GLY A 544 27.84 -7.76 14.64
CA GLY A 544 28.73 -6.66 15.06
C GLY A 544 29.88 -7.12 15.97
N ASP A 545 30.98 -6.37 15.96
CA ASP A 545 32.21 -6.65 16.74
C ASP A 545 32.40 -5.69 17.93
N GLY A 546 31.36 -4.93 18.32
CA GLY A 546 31.45 -3.89 19.34
C GLY A 546 32.03 -2.56 18.83
N ALA A 547 32.05 -1.55 19.72
CA ALA A 547 32.58 -0.23 19.41
C ALA A 547 34.13 -0.24 19.34
N PRO A 548 34.75 0.44 18.36
CA PRO A 548 36.19 0.65 18.36
C PRO A 548 36.63 1.68 19.42
N ASP A 549 37.91 1.67 19.82
CA ASP A 549 38.49 2.49 20.91
C ASP A 549 38.32 4.02 20.80
N TRP A 550 37.99 4.53 19.61
CA TRP A 550 37.77 5.94 19.32
C TRP A 550 36.28 6.32 19.31
N VAL A 551 35.38 5.38 19.60
CA VAL A 551 33.93 5.62 19.69
C VAL A 551 33.49 5.48 21.13
N HIS A 552 32.84 6.51 21.63
CA HIS A 552 32.34 6.59 23.00
C HIS A 552 30.82 6.64 22.98
N VAL A 553 30.17 5.71 23.68
CA VAL A 553 28.70 5.60 23.69
C VAL A 553 28.16 6.26 24.96
N ALA A 554 27.30 7.25 24.79
CA ALA A 554 26.52 7.86 25.85
C ALA A 554 25.11 7.25 25.91
N PRO A 555 24.46 7.19 27.08
CA PRO A 555 23.10 6.65 27.20
C PRO A 555 22.11 7.46 26.35
N LEU A 556 21.16 6.75 25.73
CA LEU A 556 20.02 7.37 25.06
C LEU A 556 19.14 8.11 26.09
N PRO A 557 18.83 9.40 25.91
CA PRO A 557 17.96 10.16 26.82
C PRO A 557 16.47 9.76 26.72
N ASP A 558 16.16 8.52 27.07
CA ASP A 558 14.82 7.96 27.06
C ASP A 558 14.10 8.30 28.38
N ASP A 559 13.08 9.15 28.32
CA ASP A 559 12.33 9.62 29.49
C ASP A 559 11.23 8.65 29.97
N TYR A 560 11.04 7.53 29.27
CA TYR A 560 10.10 6.47 29.60
C TYR A 560 10.83 5.26 30.22
N ARG A 561 11.82 4.67 29.52
CA ARG A 561 12.57 3.52 30.04
C ARG A 561 13.80 3.89 30.82
N GLY A 562 14.46 4.99 30.48
CA GLY A 562 15.75 5.35 31.05
C GLY A 562 15.68 5.77 32.53
N PRO A 563 16.84 5.98 33.18
CA PRO A 563 16.94 6.25 34.61
C PRO A 563 16.33 7.59 35.05
N PHE A 564 16.21 8.55 34.16
CA PHE A 564 15.61 9.87 34.44
C PHE A 564 14.31 10.01 33.65
N LYS A 565 13.19 10.18 34.36
CA LYS A 565 11.83 10.10 33.77
C LYS A 565 11.30 11.45 33.30
N ARG A 566 10.26 11.45 32.47
CA ARG A 566 9.61 12.64 31.86
C ARG A 566 9.29 13.79 32.82
N HIS A 567 8.98 13.50 34.08
CA HIS A 567 8.63 14.50 35.09
C HIS A 567 9.82 14.99 35.95
N ASP A 568 11.03 14.47 35.71
CA ASP A 568 12.23 14.97 36.36
C ASP A 568 12.67 16.28 35.67
N PRO A 569 12.60 17.44 36.36
CA PRO A 569 12.92 18.74 35.75
C PRO A 569 14.38 18.84 35.32
N ASP A 570 15.26 18.00 35.87
CA ASP A 570 16.69 17.97 35.57
C ASP A 570 17.06 16.81 34.63
N ALA A 571 16.09 16.09 34.05
CA ALA A 571 16.36 14.92 33.20
C ALA A 571 17.39 15.21 32.10
N GLY A 572 17.25 16.32 31.38
CA GLY A 572 18.18 16.73 30.32
C GLY A 572 19.60 16.93 30.84
N ALA A 573 19.77 17.64 31.96
CA ALA A 573 21.08 17.85 32.58
C ALA A 573 21.71 16.55 33.10
N LYS A 574 20.89 15.66 33.69
CA LYS A 574 21.32 14.38 34.24
C LYS A 574 21.79 13.42 33.13
N TYR A 575 21.06 13.33 32.01
CA TYR A 575 21.52 12.57 30.85
C TYR A 575 22.78 13.19 30.22
N ALA A 576 22.84 14.53 30.10
CA ALA A 576 23.99 15.22 29.51
C ALA A 576 25.29 14.99 30.31
N ARG A 577 25.19 14.73 31.62
CA ARG A 577 26.35 14.46 32.49
C ARG A 577 27.22 13.32 31.98
N ALA A 578 26.62 12.26 31.44
CA ALA A 578 27.38 11.15 30.87
C ALA A 578 28.27 11.61 29.71
N VAL A 579 27.75 12.48 28.82
CA VAL A 579 28.52 13.06 27.72
C VAL A 579 29.59 14.01 28.23
N VAL A 580 29.30 14.82 29.26
CA VAL A 580 30.26 15.70 29.92
C VAL A 580 31.44 14.91 30.48
N ASP A 581 31.17 13.83 31.20
CA ASP A 581 32.20 12.99 31.83
C ASP A 581 33.07 12.27 30.78
N ILE A 582 32.45 11.77 29.70
CA ILE A 582 33.18 11.20 28.55
C ILE A 582 34.06 12.27 27.91
N ALA A 583 33.53 13.46 27.62
CA ALA A 583 34.26 14.54 26.98
C ALA A 583 35.47 14.99 27.82
N GLY A 584 35.30 15.12 29.15
CA GLY A 584 36.37 15.43 30.08
C GLY A 584 37.46 14.34 30.10
N THR A 585 37.05 13.08 30.16
CA THR A 585 37.97 11.93 30.15
C THR A 585 38.79 11.86 28.85
N VAL A 586 38.13 12.00 27.70
CA VAL A 586 38.79 11.99 26.39
C VAL A 586 39.73 13.19 26.23
N ARG A 587 39.32 14.37 26.72
CA ARG A 587 40.17 15.57 26.68
C ARG A 587 41.48 15.35 27.41
N VAL A 588 41.46 14.67 28.56
CA VAL A 588 42.67 14.29 29.32
C VAL A 588 43.45 13.18 28.62
N ARG A 589 42.78 12.15 28.09
CA ARG A 589 43.40 10.94 27.54
C ARG A 589 44.03 11.12 26.15
N THR A 590 43.32 11.74 25.22
CA THR A 590 43.72 11.84 23.80
C THR A 590 43.86 13.28 23.30
N GLY A 591 43.68 14.26 24.21
CA GLY A 591 43.87 15.68 23.95
C GLY A 591 42.66 16.39 23.33
N GLY A 592 41.53 15.70 23.12
CA GLY A 592 40.28 16.32 22.69
C GLY A 592 39.42 15.44 21.79
N LEU A 593 38.19 15.91 21.53
CA LEU A 593 37.21 15.21 20.70
C LEU A 593 37.30 15.62 19.23
N CYS A 594 36.99 14.67 18.34
CA CYS A 594 36.54 14.96 16.98
C CYS A 594 35.17 15.64 17.02
N GLY A 595 34.24 15.11 17.82
CA GLY A 595 32.93 15.70 17.97
C GLY A 595 31.91 14.80 18.66
N PHE A 596 30.67 15.24 18.57
CA PHE A 596 29.47 14.52 18.96
C PHE A 596 28.52 14.48 17.76
N ILE A 597 27.96 13.31 17.46
CA ILE A 597 26.96 13.13 16.43
C ILE A 597 25.72 12.46 17.02
N ALA A 598 24.54 12.99 16.71
CA ALA A 598 23.27 12.41 17.11
C ALA A 598 22.13 12.82 16.17
N GLU A 599 21.15 11.95 16.05
CA GLU A 599 19.81 12.36 15.64
C GLU A 599 19.25 13.33 16.69
N SER A 600 18.81 14.52 16.28
CA SER A 600 18.26 15.52 17.21
C SER A 600 16.95 15.07 17.87
N ALA A 601 16.25 14.12 17.25
CA ALA A 601 15.19 13.32 17.84
C ALA A 601 15.40 11.85 17.38
N PRO A 602 15.98 10.98 18.23
CA PRO A 602 16.36 9.62 17.83
C PRO A 602 15.19 8.78 17.29
N SER A 603 15.22 8.46 15.99
CA SER A 603 14.18 7.67 15.34
C SER A 603 14.33 6.18 15.64
N VAL A 604 15.54 5.64 15.46
CA VAL A 604 15.82 4.19 15.63
C VAL A 604 15.72 3.78 17.10
N GLY A 605 16.04 4.70 18.01
CA GLY A 605 15.80 4.54 19.44
C GLY A 605 14.32 4.44 19.84
N GLY A 606 13.38 4.60 18.91
CA GLY A 606 11.94 4.48 19.16
C GLY A 606 11.22 5.81 19.25
N GLN A 607 11.52 6.76 18.35
CA GLN A 607 10.87 8.08 18.26
C GLN A 607 11.05 8.93 19.54
N ILE A 608 12.29 9.02 20.03
CA ILE A 608 12.61 9.73 21.27
C ILE A 608 12.66 11.24 21.04
N ILE A 609 11.93 11.98 21.89
CA ILE A 609 12.09 13.43 22.03
C ILE A 609 13.06 13.67 23.18
N LEU A 610 14.16 14.38 22.91
CA LEU A 610 15.19 14.62 23.92
C LEU A 610 14.65 15.52 25.05
N PRO A 611 14.92 15.19 26.32
CA PRO A 611 14.52 16.05 27.44
C PRO A 611 15.08 17.47 27.30
N PRO A 612 14.33 18.51 27.71
CA PRO A 612 14.74 19.90 27.54
C PRO A 612 16.15 20.19 28.09
N GLY A 613 16.94 20.96 27.34
CA GLY A 613 18.29 21.40 27.73
C GLY A 613 19.39 20.35 27.57
N TYR A 614 19.07 19.13 27.12
CA TYR A 614 20.06 18.07 26.89
C TYR A 614 21.12 18.48 25.87
N LEU A 615 20.71 18.87 24.65
CA LEU A 615 21.68 19.21 23.60
C LEU A 615 22.48 20.47 23.92
N ASP A 616 21.90 21.44 24.63
CA ASP A 616 22.60 22.65 25.06
C ASP A 616 23.78 22.32 25.99
N ALA A 617 23.54 21.48 27.01
CA ALA A 617 24.59 21.02 27.91
C ALA A 617 25.65 20.19 27.18
N VAL A 618 25.24 19.29 26.29
CA VAL A 618 26.15 18.46 25.48
C VAL A 618 27.03 19.32 24.58
N TYR A 619 26.45 20.25 23.82
CA TYR A 619 27.20 21.04 22.84
C TYR A 619 28.24 21.94 23.52
N ARG A 620 27.92 22.51 24.68
CA ARG A 620 28.89 23.27 25.49
C ARG A 620 30.07 22.39 25.91
N ALA A 621 29.82 21.18 26.40
CA ALA A 621 30.86 20.27 26.85
C ALA A 621 31.76 19.77 25.71
N VAL A 622 31.16 19.41 24.57
CA VAL A 622 31.88 18.94 23.38
C VAL A 622 32.80 20.03 22.83
N ARG A 623 32.30 21.27 22.73
CA ARG A 623 33.10 22.43 22.28
C ARG A 623 34.22 22.76 23.26
N ALA A 624 33.97 22.69 24.57
CA ALA A 624 35.02 22.86 25.59
C ALA A 624 36.14 21.80 25.48
N ALA A 625 35.81 20.59 25.02
CA ALA A 625 36.77 19.55 24.71
C ALA A 625 37.42 19.68 23.30
N GLY A 626 37.08 20.73 22.55
CA GLY A 626 37.62 21.05 21.22
C GLY A 626 36.98 20.31 20.05
N GLY A 627 35.85 19.62 20.27
CA GLY A 627 35.09 18.93 19.24
C GLY A 627 34.01 19.80 18.59
N VAL A 628 33.40 19.28 17.52
CA VAL A 628 32.24 19.90 16.85
C VAL A 628 30.96 19.10 17.10
N CYS A 629 29.81 19.76 16.97
CA CYS A 629 28.49 19.17 17.18
C CYS A 629 27.77 18.95 15.84
N ILE A 630 27.48 17.68 15.52
CA ILE A 630 26.84 17.26 14.27
C ILE A 630 25.39 16.86 14.56
N ALA A 631 24.44 17.57 13.96
CA ALA A 631 23.02 17.23 13.99
C ALA A 631 22.65 16.38 12.77
N ASP A 632 22.30 15.12 13.00
CA ASP A 632 21.74 14.23 11.98
C ASP A 632 20.23 14.48 11.87
N GLU A 633 19.83 15.27 10.88
CA GLU A 633 18.43 15.65 10.63
C GLU A 633 17.80 14.82 9.51
N VAL A 634 18.40 13.69 9.12
CA VAL A 634 17.92 12.84 8.01
C VAL A 634 16.49 12.32 8.26
N GLN A 635 16.08 12.17 9.52
CA GLN A 635 14.73 11.71 9.87
C GLN A 635 13.73 12.86 10.06
N THR A 636 14.19 14.01 10.52
CA THR A 636 13.38 15.04 11.20
C THR A 636 13.46 16.44 10.60
N ALA A 637 14.29 16.65 9.57
CA ALA A 637 14.31 17.90 8.82
C ALA A 637 12.97 18.23 8.14
N LEU A 638 12.90 19.44 7.61
CA LEU A 638 11.85 19.94 6.72
C LEU A 638 10.46 19.94 7.37
N GLY A 639 10.38 20.35 8.64
CA GLY A 639 9.10 20.59 9.32
C GLY A 639 8.42 19.35 9.89
N ARG A 640 9.10 18.20 9.90
CA ARG A 640 8.54 16.90 10.35
C ARG A 640 7.90 16.96 11.75
N LEU A 641 8.54 17.67 12.68
CA LEU A 641 8.04 17.83 14.05
C LEU A 641 6.89 18.84 14.18
N GLY A 642 6.49 19.48 13.08
CA GLY A 642 5.46 20.52 13.00
C GLY A 642 5.92 21.86 13.58
N ARG A 643 6.27 21.91 14.87
CA ARG A 643 6.67 23.16 15.55
C ARG A 643 8.02 23.71 15.11
N HIS A 644 8.89 22.86 14.59
CA HIS A 644 10.26 23.17 14.22
C HIS A 644 10.56 22.68 12.82
N PHE A 645 11.37 23.44 12.08
CA PHE A 645 11.79 23.06 10.73
C PHE A 645 12.90 22.00 10.80
N TYR A 646 13.77 22.10 11.82
CA TYR A 646 14.75 21.09 12.20
C TYR A 646 14.60 20.69 13.66
N ALA A 647 14.84 19.44 14.01
CA ALA A 647 14.59 18.96 15.37
C ALA A 647 15.51 19.58 16.44
N PHE A 648 16.75 19.94 16.10
CA PHE A 648 17.66 20.60 17.06
C PHE A 648 17.10 21.94 17.59
N GLU A 649 16.21 22.60 16.85
CA GLU A 649 15.60 23.88 17.26
C GLU A 649 14.77 23.74 18.54
N SER A 650 14.22 22.54 18.79
CA SER A 650 13.47 22.22 20.03
C SER A 650 14.32 22.28 21.30
N GLN A 651 15.64 22.25 21.15
CA GLN A 651 16.61 22.33 22.25
C GLN A 651 17.26 23.72 22.35
N HIS A 652 16.84 24.67 21.51
CA HIS A 652 17.39 26.03 21.45
C HIS A 652 18.91 26.08 21.21
N VAL A 653 19.43 25.16 20.39
CA VAL A 653 20.84 25.08 20.03
C VAL A 653 21.09 25.36 18.56
N VAL A 654 22.34 25.71 18.23
CA VAL A 654 22.84 25.76 16.85
C VAL A 654 23.99 24.76 16.72
N PRO A 655 23.89 23.73 15.86
CA PRO A 655 24.97 22.78 15.61
C PRO A 655 26.09 23.41 14.76
N ASP A 656 27.23 22.73 14.68
CA ASP A 656 28.36 23.15 13.84
C ASP A 656 28.27 22.52 12.43
N VAL A 657 27.58 21.39 12.32
CA VAL A 657 27.29 20.67 11.07
C VAL A 657 25.87 20.12 11.11
N VAL A 658 25.10 20.27 10.03
CA VAL A 658 23.79 19.65 9.82
C VAL A 658 23.88 18.67 8.66
N VAL A 659 23.35 17.46 8.87
CA VAL A 659 23.29 16.41 7.85
C VAL A 659 21.85 16.19 7.40
N LEU A 660 21.63 16.23 6.09
CA LEU A 660 20.35 16.02 5.45
C LEU A 660 20.42 14.86 4.44
N GLY A 661 19.28 14.22 4.18
CA GLY A 661 19.12 13.12 3.25
C GLY A 661 17.64 12.87 2.97
N LYS A 662 17.23 11.60 2.88
CA LYS A 662 15.82 11.12 2.84
C LYS A 662 14.80 12.13 2.27
N PRO A 663 14.16 13.02 3.06
CA PRO A 663 13.07 13.87 2.57
C PRO A 663 13.47 14.92 1.53
N ILE A 664 14.74 15.36 1.49
CA ILE A 664 15.14 16.54 0.71
C ILE A 664 15.04 16.36 -0.81
N GLY A 665 14.86 15.13 -1.29
CA GLY A 665 14.66 14.81 -2.71
C GLY A 665 13.32 14.15 -3.03
N ASN A 666 12.40 14.04 -2.06
CA ASN A 666 11.15 13.28 -2.20
C ASN A 666 11.32 11.85 -2.76
N GLY A 667 12.46 11.19 -2.47
CA GLY A 667 12.85 9.89 -3.06
C GLY A 667 13.95 9.93 -4.09
N HIS A 668 14.25 11.09 -4.69
CA HIS A 668 15.42 11.25 -5.54
C HIS A 668 16.72 11.16 -4.70
N PRO A 669 17.77 10.45 -5.14
CA PRO A 669 19.01 10.29 -4.37
C PRO A 669 19.78 11.61 -4.21
N ILE A 670 19.64 12.24 -3.05
CA ILE A 670 20.38 13.43 -2.66
C ILE A 670 20.58 13.47 -1.14
N GLY A 671 21.78 13.89 -0.73
CA GLY A 671 22.14 14.22 0.64
C GLY A 671 22.88 15.55 0.68
N ALA A 672 22.89 16.21 1.83
CA ALA A 672 23.58 17.48 2.01
C ALA A 672 24.27 17.56 3.37
N VAL A 673 25.42 18.22 3.40
CA VAL A 673 26.12 18.61 4.62
C VAL A 673 26.22 20.12 4.64
N ILE A 674 25.62 20.74 5.64
CA ILE A 674 25.65 22.18 5.83
C ILE A 674 26.53 22.49 7.03
N THR A 675 27.50 23.38 6.88
CA THR A 675 28.44 23.71 7.95
C THR A 675 28.85 25.19 7.92
N THR A 676 29.71 25.56 8.87
CA THR A 676 30.24 26.91 8.99
C THR A 676 31.40 27.15 8.02
N PRO A 677 31.64 28.41 7.62
CA PRO A 677 32.81 28.76 6.80
C PRO A 677 34.14 28.33 7.42
N ALA A 678 34.27 28.35 8.75
CA ALA A 678 35.51 27.98 9.44
C ALA A 678 35.83 26.48 9.30
N ILE A 679 34.82 25.61 9.42
CA ILE A 679 34.98 24.17 9.22
C ILE A 679 35.28 23.87 7.75
N ALA A 680 34.53 24.48 6.83
CA ALA A 680 34.74 24.33 5.39
C ALA A 680 36.16 24.77 4.96
N ALA A 681 36.62 25.93 5.45
CA ALA A 681 37.96 26.44 5.16
C ALA A 681 39.08 25.52 5.69
N SER A 682 38.85 24.80 6.79
CA SER A 682 39.81 23.82 7.30
C SER A 682 39.93 22.59 6.39
N PHE A 683 38.86 22.26 5.66
CA PHE A 683 38.81 21.16 4.71
C PHE A 683 39.38 21.51 3.34
N ASP A 684 39.32 22.79 2.96
CA ASP A 684 39.99 23.34 1.77
C ASP A 684 41.50 23.46 1.98
N ASN A 685 42.17 22.30 2.06
CA ASN A 685 43.60 22.16 2.34
C ASN A 685 44.40 21.73 1.10
N GLY A 686 43.83 21.90 -0.10
CA GLY A 686 44.43 21.52 -1.38
C GLY A 686 44.06 20.12 -1.88
N MET A 687 43.48 19.25 -1.04
CA MET A 687 42.92 17.98 -1.50
C MET A 687 41.52 18.19 -2.10
N GLU A 688 41.37 17.89 -3.38
CA GLU A 688 40.07 17.97 -4.05
C GLU A 688 39.05 17.00 -3.41
N PHE A 689 37.87 17.52 -3.05
CA PHE A 689 36.69 16.72 -2.78
C PHE A 689 35.71 16.86 -3.94
N PHE A 690 35.31 15.73 -4.53
CA PHE A 690 34.38 15.70 -5.63
C PHE A 690 33.45 14.48 -5.50
N SER A 691 32.14 14.72 -5.59
CA SER A 691 31.12 13.68 -5.75
C SER A 691 30.51 13.83 -7.13
N THR A 692 30.66 12.79 -7.98
CA THR A 692 30.24 12.85 -9.39
C THR A 692 28.77 13.21 -9.57
N PHE A 693 27.88 12.67 -8.71
CA PHE A 693 26.45 12.93 -8.77
C PHE A 693 25.98 13.91 -7.70
N GLY A 694 26.82 14.24 -6.71
CA GLY A 694 26.48 15.18 -5.64
C GLY A 694 26.20 16.57 -6.20
N GLY A 695 24.95 17.04 -6.06
CA GLY A 695 24.54 18.36 -6.54
C GLY A 695 24.35 18.45 -8.06
N ASN A 696 24.12 17.33 -8.76
CA ASN A 696 23.74 17.39 -10.17
C ASN A 696 22.44 18.20 -10.38
N THR A 697 22.25 18.69 -11.59
CA THR A 697 21.17 19.61 -11.96
C THR A 697 19.77 19.04 -11.70
N VAL A 698 19.54 17.75 -11.99
CA VAL A 698 18.24 17.10 -11.76
C VAL A 698 17.94 16.96 -10.28
N SER A 699 18.92 16.55 -9.48
CA SER A 699 18.74 16.44 -8.03
C SER A 699 18.45 17.80 -7.38
N CYS A 700 19.11 18.87 -7.84
CA CYS A 700 18.85 20.23 -7.35
C CYS A 700 17.45 20.71 -7.74
N ALA A 701 17.00 20.46 -8.98
CA ALA A 701 15.64 20.80 -9.42
C ALA A 701 14.57 20.07 -8.59
N ALA A 702 14.78 18.78 -8.31
CA ALA A 702 13.89 18.00 -7.43
C ALA A 702 13.85 18.58 -6.01
N GLY A 703 15.01 18.93 -5.44
CA GLY A 703 15.11 19.49 -4.09
C GLY A 703 14.47 20.88 -3.97
N LEU A 704 14.65 21.75 -4.97
CA LEU A 704 13.98 23.06 -5.04
C LEU A 704 12.46 22.89 -5.06
N ALA A 705 11.94 22.00 -5.91
CA ALA A 705 10.51 21.71 -5.98
C ALA A 705 9.96 21.20 -4.64
N VAL A 706 10.72 20.41 -3.88
CA VAL A 706 10.33 19.99 -2.52
C VAL A 706 10.18 21.18 -1.59
N LEU A 707 11.15 22.10 -1.57
CA LEU A 707 11.07 23.30 -0.74
C LEU A 707 9.89 24.21 -1.11
N ASP A 708 9.59 24.32 -2.40
CA ASP A 708 8.46 25.12 -2.88
C ASP A 708 7.11 24.51 -2.51
N VAL A 709 6.97 23.19 -2.63
CA VAL A 709 5.75 22.47 -2.21
C VAL A 709 5.54 22.59 -0.70
N LEU A 710 6.59 22.39 0.11
CA LEU A 710 6.54 22.55 1.57
C LEU A 710 5.98 23.91 1.99
N ALA A 711 6.47 24.99 1.35
CA ALA A 711 6.03 26.34 1.63
C ALA A 711 4.62 26.62 1.12
N ARG A 712 4.35 26.30 -0.16
CA ARG A 712 3.07 26.58 -0.83
C ARG A 712 1.90 25.84 -0.19
N GLU A 713 2.12 24.61 0.26
CA GLU A 713 1.08 23.74 0.85
C GLU A 713 1.10 23.74 2.39
N GLN A 714 1.92 24.61 3.00
CA GLN A 714 2.00 24.81 4.45
C GLN A 714 2.17 23.49 5.23
N LEU A 715 2.99 22.59 4.68
CA LEU A 715 3.06 21.20 5.16
C LEU A 715 3.59 21.08 6.58
N GLN A 716 4.47 21.99 7.02
CA GLN A 716 4.92 22.03 8.42
C GLN A 716 3.75 22.32 9.38
N GLU A 717 2.93 23.33 9.07
CA GLU A 717 1.80 23.71 9.91
C GLU A 717 0.71 22.63 9.91
N ARG A 718 0.48 21.98 8.77
CA ARG A 718 -0.40 20.82 8.68
C ARG A 718 0.11 19.65 9.51
N ALA A 719 1.40 19.32 9.42
CA ALA A 719 2.00 18.28 10.24
C ALA A 719 1.87 18.57 11.74
N ARG A 720 1.93 19.85 12.12
CA ARG A 720 1.64 20.30 13.49
C ARG A 720 0.20 19.98 13.88
N ALA A 721 -0.77 20.49 13.12
CA ALA A 721 -2.20 20.35 13.43
C ALA A 721 -2.67 18.88 13.44
N VAL A 722 -2.31 18.12 12.39
CA VAL A 722 -2.67 16.70 12.25
C VAL A 722 -1.94 15.84 13.28
N GLY A 723 -0.66 16.13 13.54
CA GLY A 723 0.12 15.46 14.58
C GLY A 723 -0.45 15.67 15.98
N ASP A 724 -0.81 16.92 16.33
CA ASP A 724 -1.44 17.25 17.62
C ASP A 724 -2.77 16.49 17.79
N ARG A 725 -3.58 16.38 16.72
CA ARG A 725 -4.82 15.58 16.72
C ARG A 725 -4.55 14.09 16.91
N LEU A 726 -3.62 13.52 16.14
CA LEU A 726 -3.31 12.10 16.19
C LEU A 726 -2.75 11.71 17.56
N MET A 727 -1.85 12.51 18.14
CA MET A 727 -1.35 12.31 19.50
C MET A 727 -2.49 12.23 20.53
N ALA A 728 -3.42 13.19 20.50
CA ALA A 728 -4.56 13.20 21.42
C ALA A 728 -5.46 11.96 21.27
N GLN A 729 -5.65 11.47 20.04
CA GLN A 729 -6.41 10.24 19.79
C GLN A 729 -5.67 8.99 20.27
N LEU A 730 -4.36 8.91 20.05
CA LEU A 730 -3.55 7.79 20.53
C LEU A 730 -3.48 7.75 22.06
N GLU A 731 -3.46 8.91 22.72
CA GLU A 731 -3.59 9.02 24.18
C GLU A 731 -4.96 8.53 24.67
N ASP A 732 -6.05 8.85 23.97
CA ASP A 732 -7.38 8.29 24.26
C ASP A 732 -7.39 6.76 24.12
N VAL A 733 -6.82 6.21 23.03
CA VAL A 733 -6.70 4.75 22.85
C VAL A 733 -5.85 4.15 23.97
N ALA A 734 -4.75 4.80 24.36
CA ALA A 734 -3.91 4.35 25.46
C ALA A 734 -4.65 4.33 26.80
N SER A 735 -5.64 5.21 27.01
CA SER A 735 -6.46 5.18 28.22
C SER A 735 -7.39 3.94 28.30
N ARG A 736 -7.72 3.36 27.14
CA ARG A 736 -8.66 2.22 27.00
C ARG A 736 -7.97 0.88 26.78
N ARG A 737 -6.74 0.87 26.26
CA ARG A 737 -5.98 -0.34 25.90
C ARG A 737 -4.77 -0.54 26.80
N HIS A 738 -4.76 -1.63 27.56
CA HIS A 738 -3.69 -1.91 28.54
C HIS A 738 -2.33 -2.13 27.87
N ALA A 739 -2.32 -2.63 26.64
CA ALA A 739 -1.11 -2.91 25.88
C ALA A 739 -0.27 -1.67 25.52
N ILE A 740 -0.84 -0.46 25.52
CA ILE A 740 -0.06 0.76 25.27
C ILE A 740 0.57 1.25 26.58
N GLY A 741 1.90 1.37 26.60
CA GLY A 741 2.66 1.87 27.75
C GLY A 741 3.03 3.36 27.64
N ASP A 742 3.38 3.83 26.44
CA ASP A 742 3.74 5.23 26.20
C ASP A 742 3.34 5.67 24.80
N VAL A 743 2.93 6.93 24.67
CA VAL A 743 2.71 7.64 23.41
C VAL A 743 3.58 8.88 23.45
N ARG A 744 4.44 9.04 22.45
CA ARG A 744 5.45 10.11 22.40
C ARG A 744 5.68 10.60 20.98
N GLY A 745 6.17 11.83 20.86
CA GLY A 745 6.51 12.42 19.56
C GLY A 745 6.12 13.88 19.44
N SER A 746 6.23 14.41 18.22
CA SER A 746 5.76 15.75 17.85
C SER A 746 5.52 15.80 16.35
N GLY A 747 4.48 16.52 15.93
CA GLY A 747 4.08 16.57 14.52
C GLY A 747 3.81 15.19 13.95
N LEU A 748 4.37 14.87 12.78
CA LEU A 748 4.21 13.57 12.12
C LEU A 748 5.43 12.66 12.35
N PHE A 749 5.93 12.64 13.58
CA PHE A 749 6.99 11.76 14.09
C PHE A 749 6.55 11.25 15.47
N ILE A 750 5.91 10.08 15.48
CA ILE A 750 5.17 9.55 16.64
C ILE A 750 5.55 8.09 16.89
N GLY A 751 5.77 7.76 18.15
CA GLY A 751 5.97 6.40 18.65
C GLY A 751 4.86 5.98 19.61
N VAL A 752 4.33 4.78 19.42
CA VAL A 752 3.40 4.13 20.37
C VAL A 752 4.07 2.87 20.88
N GLU A 753 4.47 2.86 22.14
CA GLU A 753 5.20 1.75 22.72
C GLU A 753 4.28 0.74 23.39
N LEU A 754 4.38 -0.53 22.96
CA LEU A 754 3.59 -1.61 23.51
C LEU A 754 4.33 -2.37 24.61
N VAL A 755 3.65 -2.60 25.72
CA VAL A 755 4.15 -3.33 26.89
C VAL A 755 3.11 -4.34 27.38
N ARG A 756 3.56 -5.44 27.97
CA ARG A 756 2.67 -6.42 28.62
C ARG A 756 2.19 -5.97 29.98
N ASP A 757 2.99 -5.11 30.62
CA ASP A 757 2.70 -4.56 31.92
C ASP A 757 3.30 -3.15 32.05
N ARG A 758 2.52 -2.23 32.62
CA ARG A 758 2.87 -0.79 32.70
C ARG A 758 3.79 -0.46 33.87
N GLU A 759 3.98 -1.38 34.82
CA GLU A 759 4.90 -1.17 35.95
C GLU A 759 6.29 -1.71 35.65
N SER A 760 6.38 -2.98 35.24
CA SER A 760 7.63 -3.65 34.86
C SER A 760 8.17 -3.22 33.49
N LEU A 761 7.31 -2.63 32.64
CA LEU A 761 7.63 -2.20 31.27
C LEU A 761 8.10 -3.37 30.38
N GLU A 762 7.66 -4.60 30.67
CA GLU A 762 7.98 -5.78 29.84
C GLU A 762 7.58 -5.53 28.39
N PRO A 763 8.52 -5.57 27.41
CA PRO A 763 8.21 -5.28 26.01
C PRO A 763 7.21 -6.28 25.40
N ALA A 764 6.21 -5.77 24.69
CA ALA A 764 5.23 -6.59 23.96
C ALA A 764 5.63 -6.78 22.48
N THR A 765 6.79 -7.37 22.23
CA THR A 765 7.38 -7.48 20.87
C THR A 765 6.55 -8.36 19.93
N ALA A 766 5.99 -9.47 20.44
CA ALA A 766 5.18 -10.39 19.63
C ALA A 766 3.84 -9.76 19.25
N GLU A 767 3.26 -9.02 20.19
CA GLU A 767 2.02 -8.27 20.09
C GLU A 767 2.20 -7.11 19.12
N ALA A 768 3.31 -6.36 19.21
CA ALA A 768 3.66 -5.33 18.21
C ALA A 768 3.79 -5.92 16.80
N THR A 769 4.45 -7.08 16.66
CA THR A 769 4.53 -7.79 15.37
C THR A 769 3.15 -8.16 14.84
N TYR A 770 2.26 -8.65 15.70
CA TYR A 770 0.88 -8.95 15.35
C TYR A 770 0.14 -7.69 14.87
N VAL A 771 0.16 -6.62 15.67
CA VAL A 771 -0.52 -5.35 15.37
C VAL A 771 -0.07 -4.78 14.02
N VAL A 772 1.24 -4.74 13.74
CA VAL A 772 1.76 -4.23 12.46
C VAL A 772 1.27 -5.05 11.26
N ASN A 773 1.26 -6.38 11.36
CA ASN A 773 0.75 -7.22 10.26
C ASN A 773 -0.77 -7.09 10.11
N ARG A 774 -1.49 -7.00 11.23
CA ARG A 774 -2.94 -6.83 11.25
C ARG A 774 -3.36 -5.48 10.68
N LEU A 775 -2.66 -4.39 10.98
CA LEU A 775 -2.88 -3.08 10.36
C LEU A 775 -2.61 -3.12 8.84
N ARG A 776 -1.58 -3.84 8.38
CA ARG A 776 -1.34 -4.05 6.95
C ARG A 776 -2.52 -4.75 6.28
N GLU A 777 -3.10 -5.78 6.91
CA GLU A 777 -4.31 -6.44 6.43
C GLU A 777 -5.54 -5.52 6.41
N GLU A 778 -5.53 -4.44 7.20
CA GLU A 778 -6.55 -3.38 7.20
C GLU A 778 -6.22 -2.22 6.25
N GLY A 779 -5.13 -2.31 5.48
CA GLY A 779 -4.75 -1.27 4.52
C GLY A 779 -3.96 -0.12 5.12
N ILE A 780 -3.28 -0.31 6.26
CA ILE A 780 -2.43 0.70 6.90
C ILE A 780 -1.01 0.16 7.01
N LEU A 781 -0.02 0.89 6.47
CA LEU A 781 1.38 0.49 6.48
C LEU A 781 2.15 1.28 7.54
N LEU A 782 2.62 0.59 8.57
CA LEU A 782 3.58 1.10 9.56
C LEU A 782 4.59 0.02 9.98
N GLY A 783 5.56 0.37 10.80
CA GLY A 783 6.62 -0.54 11.23
C GLY A 783 6.87 -0.49 12.73
N THR A 784 7.79 -1.32 13.19
CA THR A 784 8.29 -1.30 14.57
C THR A 784 9.72 -0.76 14.63
N GLU A 785 10.06 -0.06 15.70
CA GLU A 785 11.42 0.38 16.04
C GLU A 785 11.68 0.20 17.54
N GLY A 786 12.79 0.77 18.00
CA GLY A 786 13.22 0.73 19.39
C GLY A 786 14.04 -0.52 19.71
N PRO A 787 14.75 -0.52 20.85
CA PRO A 787 15.67 -1.60 21.24
C PRO A 787 15.02 -2.99 21.26
N SER A 788 13.74 -3.06 21.62
CA SER A 788 12.98 -4.31 21.72
C SER A 788 11.98 -4.52 20.59
N SER A 789 12.01 -3.70 19.53
CA SER A 789 11.08 -3.80 18.38
C SER A 789 9.60 -3.80 18.77
N ASN A 790 9.25 -3.06 19.83
CA ASN A 790 7.89 -2.97 20.41
C ASN A 790 7.29 -1.56 20.29
N VAL A 791 7.96 -0.64 19.59
CA VAL A 791 7.45 0.72 19.36
C VAL A 791 6.87 0.80 17.95
N LEU A 792 5.55 0.99 17.83
CA LEU A 792 4.91 1.29 16.55
C LEU A 792 5.38 2.66 16.09
N LYS A 793 6.03 2.71 14.92
CA LYS A 793 6.56 3.93 14.31
C LYS A 793 5.55 4.50 13.33
N ILE A 794 5.07 5.69 13.64
CA ILE A 794 4.14 6.46 12.80
C ILE A 794 4.88 7.70 12.31
N ARG A 795 5.15 7.72 11.00
CA ARG A 795 5.91 8.78 10.34
C ARG A 795 5.56 8.88 8.85
N PRO A 796 4.32 9.28 8.52
CA PRO A 796 3.79 9.29 7.16
C PRO A 796 4.44 10.35 6.24
N PRO A 797 4.14 10.36 4.93
CA PRO A 797 4.27 11.56 4.09
C PRO A 797 3.58 12.78 4.72
N MET A 798 4.09 14.00 4.52
CA MET A 798 3.52 15.22 5.10
C MET A 798 2.11 15.60 4.60
N PRO A 799 1.62 15.14 3.43
CA PRO A 799 0.22 15.30 3.04
C PRO A 799 -0.81 14.50 3.87
N PHE A 800 -0.36 13.66 4.81
CA PHE A 800 -1.23 12.92 5.72
C PHE A 800 -2.16 13.87 6.49
N ASN A 801 -3.46 13.58 6.48
CA ASN A 801 -4.50 14.52 6.92
C ASN A 801 -5.27 14.04 8.16
N GLU A 802 -6.28 14.82 8.58
CA GLU A 802 -7.11 14.53 9.74
C GLU A 802 -7.94 13.24 9.58
N GLU A 803 -8.43 12.94 8.38
CA GLU A 803 -9.18 11.71 8.10
C GLU A 803 -8.29 10.47 8.19
N ASP A 804 -7.04 10.59 7.74
CA ASP A 804 -6.02 9.55 7.85
C ASP A 804 -5.64 9.29 9.32
N ALA A 805 -5.48 10.35 10.12
CA ALA A 805 -5.21 10.25 11.56
C ALA A 805 -6.35 9.52 12.28
N ASP A 806 -7.58 9.96 12.01
CA ASP A 806 -8.82 9.38 12.49
C ASP A 806 -8.96 7.90 12.13
N HIS A 807 -8.65 7.55 10.87
CA HIS A 807 -8.71 6.17 10.39
C HIS A 807 -7.65 5.30 11.08
N LEU A 808 -6.43 5.80 11.22
CA LEU A 808 -5.33 5.10 11.89
C LEU A 808 -5.66 4.83 13.36
N ALA A 809 -6.08 5.84 14.12
CA ALA A 809 -6.37 5.69 15.54
C ALA A 809 -7.54 4.72 15.80
N ARG A 810 -8.64 4.84 15.04
CA ARG A 810 -9.79 3.92 15.15
C ARG A 810 -9.40 2.48 14.80
N THR A 811 -8.60 2.29 13.77
CA THR A 811 -8.19 0.94 13.33
C THR A 811 -7.22 0.32 14.33
N LEU A 812 -6.27 1.10 14.86
CA LEU A 812 -5.34 0.64 15.89
C LEU A 812 -6.09 0.22 17.16
N ASP A 813 -7.04 1.03 17.63
CA ASP A 813 -7.88 0.70 18.79
C ASP A 813 -8.61 -0.63 18.63
N ARG A 814 -9.25 -0.84 17.48
CA ARG A 814 -9.93 -2.09 17.15
C ARG A 814 -8.96 -3.28 17.06
N VAL A 815 -7.77 -3.09 16.51
CA VAL A 815 -6.76 -4.16 16.40
C VAL A 815 -6.17 -4.51 17.77
N LEU A 816 -6.02 -3.53 18.67
CA LEU A 816 -5.59 -3.77 20.05
C LEU A 816 -6.66 -4.48 20.87
N ASP A 817 -7.94 -4.22 20.62
CA ASP A 817 -9.07 -4.98 21.18
C ASP A 817 -8.96 -6.49 20.86
N GLU A 818 -8.43 -6.85 19.69
CA GLU A 818 -8.24 -8.27 19.31
C GLU A 818 -7.19 -9.00 20.17
N LEU A 819 -6.39 -8.27 20.97
CA LEU A 819 -5.40 -8.83 21.90
C LEU A 819 -5.92 -9.04 23.33
N GLU A 820 -7.04 -8.40 23.68
CA GLU A 820 -7.66 -8.38 25.01
C GLU A 820 -8.85 -9.35 25.06
#